data_AF-A0A662WUY3-F1
#
_entry.id   AF-A0A662WUY3-F1
#
_cell.length_a   1.000
_cell.length_b   1.000
_cell.length_c   1.000
_cell.angle_alpha   90.00
_cell.angle_beta   90.00
_cell.angle_gamma   90.00
#
_symmetry.space_group_name_H-M   'P 1'
#
loop_
_entity.id
_entity.type
_entity.pdbx_description
1 polymer ?
#
loop_
_entity_poly.entity_id
_entity_poly.type
_entity_poly.pdbx_seq_one_letter_code
_entity_poly.pdbx_strand_id
1 'polypeptide(L)'
;MLPAPAAPGPPPAAREPGHLGVASARLRRTSAKSAGGSPQSTDTAEGEASLAVQQPLRLASNQESGNGGARGTRGSRLGSPHREERFSFQRPRREQTEAATTIAALQENVAALTAFGQREKELSASLRAEVARLTKALEELNGRNREVNRHAKQEKSDMSRKQRPAHSDDAGLLPGINRTATLVASTAALQQHTQMEVSYQRKNNKKLLAKIQQLENNQTEADAQARMLRQDNSRLVTEAETLSSTITSQSALVIGLRTTVHKLSVRQKLLREEHDKLKTAASHEKEAMMSKILEFQQRLQQSDVAGGDVEALDLLAKKLQKENAALMVDLETSQSHCSQLETRVMQLDRLSEEFIQVKREMEMEKSELQAELNAKQQALDTSLQRQKDAELRAQQAEEQRGAVTANEEELGLVLGTREGEIETLMRKLVQLEDELEHQTQRSTGLLDELHQVKCELQGMKLLSQDETVQALQKARQKAATHEALTLLNEEKSALEGQLRLVQERLEAGQVALLDEKEAKKQLLAALEGNVLTVEQLRKENSEFRVRAAQRELEEEQAETVKGLETLRSEHHKLRQSHEAINTVYKALVSREKYKTEAFQNQVRLLQNENGELSAKLEGFWKDLVKERQVVDAQTLEMAELNSRVLSPDAIRLLRKTQESLDQTVTALMEAEHASESSFTCLQCVQLFVDPVTLAPCGHTYCAACLAKCGDVDVPSTISCQMCEAENVRETECVFPNHALADLTARFVFRQQSLASLTSMCLSLRNGFANRTSTSQLRPPQ
;
A
#
# COMPACT_ATOMS: atom_id res chain seq x y z
N MET A 1 -17.60 43.62 -54.94
CA MET A 1 -17.10 42.55 -55.84
C MET A 1 -15.60 42.35 -55.59
N LEU A 2 -15.27 41.38 -54.76
CA LEU A 2 -13.95 40.75 -54.57
C LEU A 2 -14.25 39.34 -54.01
N PRO A 3 -13.69 38.25 -54.54
CA PRO A 3 -13.98 36.91 -54.03
C PRO A 3 -12.98 36.49 -52.95
N ALA A 4 -13.51 35.82 -51.92
CA ALA A 4 -12.76 35.22 -50.82
C ALA A 4 -12.13 33.87 -51.22
N PRO A 5 -11.02 33.43 -50.60
CA PRO A 5 -10.38 32.16 -50.90
C PRO A 5 -11.04 30.99 -50.14
N ALA A 6 -11.18 29.87 -50.85
CA ALA A 6 -11.76 28.61 -50.38
C ALA A 6 -10.78 27.80 -49.51
N ALA A 7 -11.33 27.10 -48.51
CA ALA A 7 -10.63 26.17 -47.64
C ALA A 7 -10.34 24.82 -48.35
N PRO A 8 -9.28 24.09 -47.97
CA PRO A 8 -8.96 22.79 -48.55
C PRO A 8 -9.75 21.65 -47.88
N GLY A 9 -10.32 20.77 -48.70
CA GLY A 9 -10.99 19.54 -48.25
C GLY A 9 -10.03 18.41 -47.86
N PRO A 10 -10.55 17.32 -47.25
CA PRO A 10 -9.73 16.23 -46.72
C PRO A 10 -9.31 15.22 -47.82
N PRO A 11 -8.20 14.47 -47.62
CA PRO A 11 -7.69 13.51 -48.60
C PRO A 11 -8.47 12.19 -48.62
N PRO A 12 -8.40 11.43 -49.73
CA PRO A 12 -9.23 10.24 -49.95
C PRO A 12 -8.64 8.97 -49.32
N ALA A 13 -9.53 8.06 -48.93
CA ALA A 13 -9.21 6.72 -48.44
C ALA A 13 -8.56 5.87 -49.54
N ALA A 14 -7.35 5.37 -49.25
CA ALA A 14 -6.68 4.37 -50.07
C ALA A 14 -7.29 2.98 -49.81
N ARG A 15 -7.77 2.36 -50.89
CA ARG A 15 -8.01 0.92 -51.01
C ARG A 15 -6.67 0.21 -51.10
N GLU A 16 -6.48 -0.86 -50.35
CA GLU A 16 -5.51 -1.91 -50.69
C GLU A 16 -6.22 -3.25 -51.00
N PRO A 17 -5.67 -4.06 -51.93
CA PRO A 17 -6.27 -5.31 -52.37
C PRO A 17 -5.73 -6.51 -51.57
N GLY A 18 -6.60 -7.50 -51.34
CA GLY A 18 -6.21 -8.76 -50.73
C GLY A 18 -5.41 -9.67 -51.66
N HIS A 19 -4.66 -10.61 -51.08
CA HIS A 19 -4.68 -12.03 -51.48
C HIS A 19 -3.85 -12.94 -50.55
N LEU A 20 -4.42 -14.13 -50.35
CA LEU A 20 -3.83 -15.45 -50.05
C LEU A 20 -3.45 -15.80 -48.61
N GLY A 21 -4.12 -16.87 -48.16
CA GLY A 21 -3.99 -17.44 -46.82
C GLY A 21 -2.98 -18.57 -46.71
N VAL A 22 -2.83 -19.02 -45.47
CA VAL A 22 -2.25 -20.32 -45.11
C VAL A 22 -3.07 -20.86 -43.94
N ALA A 23 -3.56 -22.09 -44.13
CA ALA A 23 -4.24 -22.88 -43.10
C ALA A 23 -3.26 -23.33 -42.02
N SER A 24 -3.71 -23.39 -40.76
CA SER A 24 -3.23 -24.43 -39.81
C SER A 24 -4.10 -24.55 -38.56
N ALA A 25 -4.60 -25.77 -38.39
CA ALA A 25 -4.74 -26.55 -37.17
C ALA A 25 -5.49 -25.94 -35.96
N ARG A 26 -6.78 -26.27 -35.91
CA ARG A 26 -7.67 -26.21 -34.75
C ARG A 26 -7.31 -27.35 -33.78
N LEU A 27 -6.58 -27.06 -32.70
CA LEU A 27 -6.36 -28.02 -31.61
C LEU A 27 -7.58 -28.06 -30.68
N ARG A 28 -8.23 -29.22 -30.65
CA ARG A 28 -9.21 -29.65 -29.65
C ARG A 28 -8.54 -29.68 -28.27
N ARG A 29 -9.14 -29.06 -27.24
CA ARG A 29 -8.93 -29.47 -25.85
C ARG A 29 -10.21 -30.13 -25.34
N THR A 30 -10.08 -31.43 -25.10
CA THR A 30 -11.00 -32.29 -24.41
C THR A 30 -10.93 -32.03 -22.91
N SER A 31 -12.10 -31.85 -22.30
CA SER A 31 -12.32 -31.85 -20.86
C SER A 31 -11.93 -33.20 -20.27
N ALA A 32 -11.00 -33.21 -19.32
CA ALA A 32 -10.69 -34.35 -18.47
C ALA A 32 -11.20 -34.08 -17.05
N LYS A 33 -12.01 -35.01 -16.59
CA LYS A 33 -12.64 -35.15 -15.28
C LYS A 33 -11.68 -35.98 -14.44
N SER A 34 -11.17 -35.47 -13.31
CA SER A 34 -10.51 -36.31 -12.31
C SER A 34 -11.04 -35.97 -10.92
N ALA A 35 -11.42 -37.04 -10.23
CA ALA A 35 -11.89 -37.09 -8.87
C ALA A 35 -10.73 -37.48 -7.94
N GLY A 36 -10.87 -37.11 -6.67
CA GLY A 36 -10.35 -37.90 -5.55
C GLY A 36 -9.03 -37.43 -4.92
N GLY A 37 -9.06 -37.29 -3.59
CA GLY A 37 -7.89 -37.50 -2.74
C GLY A 37 -7.56 -36.39 -1.75
N SER A 38 -8.28 -36.36 -0.62
CA SER A 38 -7.77 -35.79 0.64
C SER A 38 -6.51 -36.53 1.11
N PRO A 39 -5.72 -35.91 1.99
CA PRO A 39 -5.35 -36.64 3.20
C PRO A 39 -5.58 -35.85 4.48
N GLN A 40 -6.09 -36.58 5.46
CA GLN A 40 -6.14 -36.26 6.88
C GLN A 40 -4.72 -36.19 7.46
N SER A 41 -4.51 -35.28 8.41
CA SER A 41 -3.44 -35.39 9.40
C SER A 41 -4.06 -35.37 10.78
N THR A 42 -3.84 -36.45 11.51
CA THR A 42 -4.26 -36.76 12.88
C THR A 42 -3.28 -36.22 13.92
N ASP A 43 -3.85 -35.66 14.98
CA ASP A 43 -3.50 -35.72 16.40
C ASP A 43 -2.09 -36.15 16.86
N THR A 44 -1.47 -35.30 17.69
CA THR A 44 -0.90 -35.70 18.99
C THR A 44 -1.01 -34.55 19.99
N ALA A 45 -1.46 -34.90 21.20
CA ALA A 45 -1.77 -34.05 22.33
C ALA A 45 -0.55 -33.76 23.24
N GLU A 46 -0.70 -32.71 24.07
CA GLU A 46 -0.41 -32.62 25.52
C GLU A 46 0.14 -31.24 25.91
N GLY A 47 -0.42 -30.65 26.99
CA GLY A 47 0.16 -29.49 27.67
C GLY A 47 -0.83 -28.44 28.17
N GLU A 48 -1.46 -28.71 29.31
CA GLU A 48 -2.31 -27.81 30.09
C GLU A 48 -1.58 -26.54 30.59
N ALA A 49 -2.27 -25.39 30.65
CA ALA A 49 -2.43 -24.58 31.87
C ALA A 49 -3.19 -23.25 31.62
N SER A 50 -4.22 -23.06 32.44
CA SER A 50 -5.18 -21.96 32.61
C SER A 50 -4.62 -20.53 32.78
N LEU A 51 -5.41 -19.52 32.37
CA LEU A 51 -5.84 -18.39 33.25
C LEU A 51 -6.91 -17.47 32.60
N ALA A 52 -8.11 -17.54 33.20
CA ALA A 52 -9.19 -16.56 33.41
C ALA A 52 -9.22 -15.24 32.59
N VAL A 53 -10.27 -14.94 31.80
CA VAL A 53 -11.63 -14.45 32.14
C VAL A 53 -11.69 -13.00 32.65
N GLN A 54 -12.29 -12.10 31.85
CA GLN A 54 -13.42 -11.22 32.27
C GLN A 54 -13.94 -10.34 31.11
N GLN A 55 -15.20 -10.54 30.74
CA GLN A 55 -16.13 -9.53 30.20
C GLN A 55 -17.19 -9.26 31.28
N PRO A 56 -17.85 -8.08 31.29
CA PRO A 56 -19.17 -8.00 31.93
C PRO A 56 -20.31 -7.51 31.01
N LEU A 57 -21.43 -8.14 31.33
CA LEU A 57 -22.81 -8.05 30.88
C LEU A 57 -23.50 -6.68 31.03
N ARG A 58 -24.58 -6.56 30.24
CA ARG A 58 -25.70 -5.62 30.33
C ARG A 58 -26.45 -5.72 31.66
N LEU A 59 -26.94 -4.58 32.15
CA LEU A 59 -27.99 -4.48 33.17
C LEU A 59 -29.18 -3.68 32.63
N ALA A 60 -30.35 -4.31 32.69
CA ALA A 60 -31.66 -3.68 32.66
C ALA A 60 -32.03 -3.20 34.07
N SER A 61 -32.77 -2.10 34.18
CA SER A 61 -33.38 -1.67 35.44
C SER A 61 -34.84 -1.29 35.20
N ASN A 62 -35.74 -2.06 35.80
CA ASN A 62 -37.13 -1.71 36.08
C ASN A 62 -37.17 -1.15 37.50
N GLN A 63 -37.92 -0.06 37.73
CA GLN A 63 -38.39 0.27 39.07
C GLN A 63 -39.80 0.87 39.02
N GLU A 64 -40.60 0.36 39.95
CA GLU A 64 -42.04 0.46 40.11
C GLU A 64 -42.51 1.73 40.86
N SER A 65 -43.76 2.11 40.55
CA SER A 65 -44.85 2.51 41.46
C SER A 65 -44.71 3.70 42.42
N GLY A 66 -45.58 4.69 42.19
CA GLY A 66 -46.03 5.68 43.18
C GLY A 66 -47.46 6.12 42.90
N ASN A 67 -48.38 5.68 43.76
CA ASN A 67 -49.84 5.81 43.68
C ASN A 67 -50.31 7.08 44.44
N GLY A 68 -51.40 7.73 44.01
CA GLY A 68 -52.06 8.79 44.79
C GLY A 68 -53.08 9.62 43.99
N GLY A 69 -54.37 9.36 44.20
CA GLY A 69 -55.48 9.96 43.45
C GLY A 69 -56.24 11.10 44.15
N ALA A 70 -57.17 11.73 43.41
CA ALA A 70 -58.43 12.34 43.86
C ALA A 70 -59.21 12.86 42.64
N ARG A 71 -60.35 12.24 42.29
CA ARG A 71 -61.74 12.73 42.50
C ARG A 71 -62.11 14.04 41.77
N GLY A 72 -63.11 13.98 40.87
CA GLY A 72 -63.82 15.17 40.40
C GLY A 72 -64.74 15.03 39.19
N THR A 73 -65.90 14.38 39.38
CA THR A 73 -67.23 14.67 38.77
C THR A 73 -67.51 14.58 37.24
N ARG A 74 -68.48 13.69 36.98
CA ARG A 74 -69.39 13.55 35.82
C ARG A 74 -69.98 14.85 35.25
N GLY A 75 -70.11 14.86 33.92
CA GLY A 75 -71.13 15.63 33.18
C GLY A 75 -71.26 15.10 31.75
N SER A 76 -72.27 14.27 31.49
CA SER A 76 -72.62 13.77 30.15
C SER A 76 -73.67 14.67 29.49
N ARG A 77 -73.48 15.05 28.21
CA ARG A 77 -74.54 15.07 27.17
C ARG A 77 -74.00 15.42 25.78
N LEU A 78 -74.13 14.43 24.88
CA LEU A 78 -74.62 14.46 23.49
C LEU A 78 -74.35 15.68 22.60
N GLY A 79 -73.65 15.45 21.48
CA GLY A 79 -73.64 16.30 20.29
C GLY A 79 -72.49 15.98 19.33
N SER A 80 -72.76 15.22 18.27
CA SER A 80 -71.90 14.98 17.09
C SER A 80 -72.50 15.77 15.90
N PRO A 81 -71.84 16.00 14.74
CA PRO A 81 -70.41 15.96 14.40
C PRO A 81 -69.93 17.26 13.71
N HIS A 82 -68.70 17.71 13.95
CA HIS A 82 -67.97 18.47 12.90
C HIS A 82 -66.47 18.22 13.01
N ARG A 83 -65.94 17.70 11.91
CA ARG A 83 -64.58 17.26 11.69
C ARG A 83 -63.69 18.50 11.47
N GLU A 84 -63.05 18.98 12.53
CA GLU A 84 -61.93 19.92 12.46
C GLU A 84 -60.62 19.16 12.69
N GLU A 85 -59.95 18.79 11.59
CA GLU A 85 -58.57 18.33 11.60
C GLU A 85 -57.67 19.51 11.98
N ARG A 86 -57.38 19.66 13.28
CA ARG A 86 -56.27 20.48 13.76
C ARG A 86 -54.96 19.82 13.36
N PHE A 87 -54.45 20.16 12.17
CA PHE A 87 -53.05 19.96 11.83
C PHE A 87 -52.21 20.97 12.60
N SER A 88 -51.66 20.56 13.75
CA SER A 88 -50.47 21.21 14.29
C SER A 88 -49.33 20.96 13.31
N PHE A 89 -48.91 21.99 12.57
CA PHE A 89 -47.69 21.96 11.77
C PHE A 89 -46.49 21.83 12.73
N GLN A 90 -46.12 20.59 13.06
CA GLN A 90 -44.80 20.30 13.58
C GLN A 90 -43.81 20.63 12.45
N ARG A 91 -43.00 21.66 12.64
CA ARG A 91 -41.80 21.90 11.83
C ARG A 91 -41.05 20.56 11.67
N PRO A 92 -40.44 20.27 10.50
CA PRO A 92 -39.78 18.99 10.28
C PRO A 92 -38.67 18.82 11.32
N ARG A 93 -38.91 18.00 12.34
CA ARG A 93 -37.89 17.61 13.34
C ARG A 93 -36.64 17.07 12.66
N ARG A 94 -36.78 16.57 11.43
CA ARG A 94 -35.73 15.99 10.61
C ARG A 94 -34.60 16.96 10.27
N GLU A 95 -34.91 18.20 9.88
CA GLU A 95 -33.88 19.20 9.54
C GLU A 95 -33.13 19.70 10.77
N GLN A 96 -33.83 19.85 11.91
CA GLN A 96 -33.18 20.18 13.18
C GLN A 96 -32.31 19.03 13.70
N THR A 97 -32.72 17.77 13.50
CA THR A 97 -31.88 16.63 13.87
C THR A 97 -30.67 16.50 12.95
N GLU A 98 -30.82 16.77 11.65
CA GLU A 98 -29.72 16.70 10.68
C GLU A 98 -28.66 17.79 10.95
N ALA A 99 -29.11 19.03 11.20
CA ALA A 99 -28.23 20.12 11.63
C ALA A 99 -27.56 19.83 12.98
N ALA A 100 -28.29 19.26 13.94
CA ALA A 100 -27.71 18.86 15.23
C ALA A 100 -26.67 17.75 15.08
N THR A 101 -26.90 16.77 14.20
CA THR A 101 -25.90 15.72 13.91
C THR A 101 -24.67 16.27 13.19
N THR A 102 -24.82 17.25 12.28
CA THR A 102 -23.66 17.87 11.64
C THR A 102 -22.84 18.70 12.62
N ILE A 103 -23.50 19.45 13.50
CA ILE A 103 -22.83 20.22 14.56
C ILE A 103 -22.10 19.27 15.52
N ALA A 104 -22.72 18.15 15.92
CA ALA A 104 -22.08 17.15 16.76
C ALA A 104 -20.84 16.53 16.09
N ALA A 105 -20.93 16.16 14.81
CA ALA A 105 -19.79 15.64 14.05
C ALA A 105 -18.65 16.66 13.90
N LEU A 106 -18.97 17.94 13.70
CA LEU A 106 -17.97 19.01 13.66
C LEU A 106 -17.30 19.22 15.02
N GLN A 107 -18.06 19.14 16.12
CA GLN A 107 -17.52 19.23 17.48
C GLN A 107 -16.59 18.04 17.80
N GLU A 108 -16.95 16.84 17.38
CA GLU A 108 -16.10 15.64 17.52
C GLU A 108 -14.79 15.78 16.73
N ASN A 109 -14.86 16.28 15.49
CA ASN A 109 -13.66 16.54 14.68
C ASN A 109 -12.74 17.62 15.29
N VAL A 110 -13.30 18.68 15.87
CA VAL A 110 -12.53 19.72 16.57
C VAL A 110 -11.87 19.13 17.83
N ALA A 111 -12.58 18.28 18.58
CA ALA A 111 -12.01 17.59 19.74
C ALA A 111 -10.87 16.64 19.33
N ALA A 112 -11.04 15.89 18.24
CA ALA A 112 -10.02 15.00 17.70
C ALA A 112 -8.77 15.76 17.24
N LEU A 113 -8.94 16.90 16.54
CA LEU A 113 -7.82 17.77 16.14
C LEU A 113 -7.10 18.39 17.34
N THR A 114 -7.84 18.74 18.39
CA THR A 114 -7.25 19.27 19.63
C THR A 114 -6.44 18.20 20.36
N ALA A 115 -6.96 16.97 20.45
CA ALA A 115 -6.24 15.83 21.01
C ALA A 115 -5.00 15.47 20.17
N PHE A 116 -5.08 15.56 18.85
CA PHE A 116 -3.94 15.37 17.96
C PHE A 116 -2.84 16.41 18.22
N GLY A 117 -3.19 17.70 18.34
CA GLY A 117 -2.24 18.76 18.67
C GLY A 117 -1.60 18.61 20.05
N GLN A 118 -2.30 18.00 21.02
CA GLN A 118 -1.71 17.64 22.32
C GLN A 118 -0.69 16.51 22.19
N ARG A 119 -1.01 15.44 21.46
CA ARG A 119 -0.08 14.33 21.18
C ARG A 119 1.16 14.81 20.42
N GLU A 120 1.01 15.74 19.47
CA GLU A 120 2.14 16.33 18.76
C GLU A 120 3.07 17.13 19.70
N LYS A 121 2.50 17.87 20.65
CA LYS A 121 3.27 18.59 21.68
C LYS A 121 3.99 17.62 22.62
N GLU A 122 3.34 16.55 23.04
CA GLU A 122 3.95 15.50 23.89
C GLU A 122 5.08 14.79 23.17
N LEU A 123 4.88 14.41 21.90
CA LEU A 123 5.91 13.81 21.06
C LEU A 123 7.09 14.77 20.86
N SER A 124 6.81 16.04 20.60
CA SER A 124 7.84 17.08 20.45
C SER A 124 8.60 17.36 21.75
N ALA A 125 7.96 17.18 22.92
CA ALA A 125 8.62 17.28 24.21
C ALA A 125 9.50 16.05 24.48
N SER A 126 8.99 14.85 24.18
CA SER A 126 9.73 13.59 24.28
C SER A 126 10.96 13.59 23.39
N LEU A 127 10.83 14.04 22.14
CA LEU A 127 11.94 14.12 21.20
C LEU A 127 13.01 15.12 21.67
N ARG A 128 12.61 16.27 22.23
CA ARG A 128 13.54 17.24 22.82
C ARG A 128 14.28 16.66 24.03
N ALA A 129 13.58 15.89 24.87
CA ALA A 129 14.21 15.21 26.01
C ALA A 129 15.22 14.15 25.54
N GLU A 130 14.90 13.40 24.50
CA GLU A 130 15.78 12.37 23.94
C GLU A 130 17.01 12.97 23.25
N VAL A 131 16.83 14.06 22.49
CA VAL A 131 17.96 14.82 21.93
C VAL A 131 18.88 15.32 23.05
N ALA A 132 18.33 15.89 24.13
CA ALA A 132 19.13 16.34 25.27
C ALA A 132 19.89 15.18 25.94
N ARG A 133 19.26 14.01 26.07
CA ARG A 133 19.87 12.79 26.60
C ARG A 133 21.06 12.33 25.73
N LEU A 134 20.85 12.28 24.42
CA LEU A 134 21.89 11.92 23.45
C LEU A 134 23.04 12.93 23.44
N THR A 135 22.74 14.23 23.48
CA THR A 135 23.77 15.28 23.58
C THR A 135 24.65 15.08 24.82
N LYS A 136 24.03 14.82 25.98
CA LYS A 136 24.78 14.53 27.23
C LYS A 136 25.64 13.28 27.12
N ALA A 137 25.13 12.19 26.54
CA ALA A 137 25.90 10.97 26.33
C ALA A 137 27.11 11.21 25.41
N LEU A 138 26.96 12.05 24.39
CA LEU A 138 28.03 12.43 23.46
C LEU A 138 29.11 13.27 24.15
N GLU A 139 28.73 14.17 25.07
CA GLU A 139 29.66 14.90 25.91
C GLU A 139 30.45 13.97 26.85
N GLU A 140 29.79 13.00 27.49
CA GLU A 140 30.44 12.00 28.33
C GLU A 140 31.43 11.14 27.54
N LEU A 141 31.05 10.69 26.34
CA LEU A 141 31.92 9.89 25.47
C LEU A 141 33.14 10.69 25.01
N ASN A 142 32.95 11.97 24.66
CA ASN A 142 34.04 12.88 24.35
C ASN A 142 34.95 13.13 25.57
N GLY A 143 34.40 13.19 26.78
CA GLY A 143 35.16 13.26 28.03
C GLY A 143 36.07 12.04 28.20
N ARG A 144 35.51 10.83 28.08
CA ARG A 144 36.28 9.57 28.15
C ARG A 144 37.36 9.49 27.08
N ASN A 145 37.06 9.91 25.85
CA ASN A 145 38.04 9.91 24.77
C ASN A 145 39.19 10.90 25.01
N ARG A 146 38.92 12.03 25.69
CA ARG A 146 39.98 12.95 26.15
C ARG A 146 40.85 12.33 27.24
N GLU A 147 40.27 11.57 28.17
CA GLU A 147 41.02 10.83 29.19
C GLU A 147 41.90 9.73 28.60
N VAL A 148 41.36 8.92 27.69
CA VAL A 148 42.14 7.89 26.96
C VAL A 148 43.31 8.54 26.22
N ASN A 149 43.10 9.69 25.58
CA ASN A 149 44.18 10.43 24.93
C ASN A 149 45.21 11.01 25.91
N ARG A 150 44.81 11.38 27.14
CA ARG A 150 45.76 11.78 28.19
C ARG A 150 46.59 10.58 28.66
N HIS A 151 45.97 9.43 28.90
CA HIS A 151 46.66 8.19 29.27
C HIS A 151 47.65 7.75 28.18
N ALA A 152 47.25 7.76 26.91
CA ALA A 152 48.13 7.42 25.80
C ALA A 152 49.33 8.39 25.66
N LYS A 153 49.15 9.69 25.96
CA LYS A 153 50.25 10.66 26.01
C LYS A 153 51.17 10.42 27.21
N GLN A 154 50.61 10.05 28.36
CA GLN A 154 51.38 9.77 29.57
C GLN A 154 52.21 8.47 29.44
N GLU A 155 51.64 7.42 28.85
CA GLU A 155 52.38 6.19 28.51
C GLU A 155 53.50 6.43 27.50
N LYS A 156 53.28 7.30 26.50
CA LYS A 156 54.36 7.74 25.58
C LYS A 156 55.48 8.47 26.31
N SER A 157 55.17 9.33 27.28
CA SER A 157 56.21 10.02 28.07
C SER A 157 56.98 9.10 29.00
N ASP A 158 56.32 8.08 29.57
CA ASP A 158 56.98 7.10 30.45
C ASP A 158 57.85 6.10 29.66
N MET A 159 57.46 5.78 28.43
CA MET A 159 58.26 4.99 27.48
C MET A 159 59.53 5.73 27.02
N SER A 160 59.47 7.04 26.81
CA SER A 160 60.64 7.85 26.44
C SER A 160 61.64 8.08 27.58
N ARG A 161 61.27 7.84 28.85
CA ARG A 161 62.18 8.03 30.01
C ARG A 161 63.05 6.80 30.33
N LYS A 162 62.86 5.68 29.63
CA LYS A 162 63.57 4.40 29.88
C LYS A 162 64.70 4.06 28.90
N GLN A 163 65.10 4.99 28.01
CA GLN A 163 66.27 4.82 27.16
C GLN A 163 67.30 5.93 27.43
N ARG A 164 68.25 5.64 28.32
CA ARG A 164 69.55 6.32 28.38
C ARG A 164 70.64 5.24 28.44
N PRO A 165 71.67 5.30 27.59
CA PRO A 165 72.78 4.35 27.61
C PRO A 165 73.82 4.82 28.64
N ALA A 166 74.34 3.89 29.44
CA ALA A 166 75.56 4.09 30.21
C ALA A 166 76.65 3.20 29.60
N HIS A 167 77.67 3.87 29.06
CA HIS A 167 78.93 3.30 28.60
C HIS A 167 79.89 3.12 29.78
N SER A 168 80.67 2.02 29.72
CA SER A 168 82.09 1.79 30.15
C SER A 168 82.50 2.17 31.60
N ASP A 169 83.39 1.50 32.32
CA ASP A 169 84.47 0.52 32.09
C ASP A 169 84.57 -0.34 33.38
N ASP A 170 85.14 -1.55 33.33
CA ASP A 170 86.40 -1.88 34.03
C ASP A 170 86.74 -3.38 33.91
N ALA A 171 88.04 -3.65 33.85
CA ALA A 171 88.69 -4.89 33.48
C ALA A 171 88.91 -5.86 34.66
N GLY A 172 89.06 -7.13 34.30
CA GLY A 172 90.04 -8.03 34.93
C GLY A 172 89.61 -8.79 36.18
N LEU A 173 89.55 -10.12 36.08
CA LEU A 173 90.57 -11.04 36.63
C LEU A 173 90.06 -12.49 36.67
N LEU A 174 90.85 -13.38 36.05
CA LEU A 174 90.86 -14.84 36.21
C LEU A 174 91.15 -15.24 37.67
N PRO A 175 90.74 -16.44 38.13
CA PRO A 175 91.62 -17.63 38.08
C PRO A 175 90.83 -18.89 37.68
N GLY A 176 91.39 -19.95 37.10
CA GLY A 176 92.59 -20.68 37.50
C GLY A 176 92.17 -22.13 37.75
N ILE A 177 92.46 -22.98 36.77
CA ILE A 177 92.07 -24.39 36.64
C ILE A 177 92.67 -25.23 37.77
N ASN A 178 91.89 -26.17 38.33
CA ASN A 178 92.45 -27.45 38.78
C ASN A 178 91.51 -28.62 38.46
N ARG A 179 91.98 -29.46 37.54
CA ARG A 179 91.47 -30.79 37.18
C ARG A 179 91.82 -31.76 38.30
N THR A 180 90.84 -32.51 38.81
CA THR A 180 90.74 -33.99 38.75
C THR A 180 89.63 -34.47 39.69
N ALA A 181 88.89 -35.48 39.23
CA ALA A 181 87.79 -36.17 39.92
C ALA A 181 86.43 -35.45 39.95
N THR A 182 85.61 -35.61 38.91
CA THR A 182 84.15 -35.94 39.00
C THR A 182 83.45 -35.91 37.63
N LEU A 183 83.77 -36.88 36.75
CA LEU A 183 83.03 -37.10 35.49
C LEU A 183 81.59 -37.60 35.73
N VAL A 184 81.25 -38.01 36.97
CA VAL A 184 79.90 -38.43 37.39
C VAL A 184 79.10 -37.28 38.04
N ALA A 185 79.76 -36.29 38.68
CA ALA A 185 79.05 -35.13 39.26
C ALA A 185 78.80 -34.01 38.23
N SER A 186 79.67 -33.86 37.22
CA SER A 186 79.47 -32.87 36.15
C SER A 186 78.31 -33.25 35.21
N THR A 187 78.11 -34.54 34.93
CA THR A 187 76.92 -35.04 34.23
C THR A 187 75.66 -34.88 35.06
N ALA A 188 75.68 -35.21 36.37
CA ALA A 188 74.54 -34.99 37.26
C ALA A 188 74.18 -33.49 37.43
N ALA A 189 75.17 -32.60 37.51
CA ALA A 189 74.95 -31.15 37.59
C ALA A 189 74.44 -30.57 36.26
N LEU A 190 74.94 -31.03 35.12
CA LEU A 190 74.43 -30.64 33.80
C LEU A 190 72.99 -31.16 33.60
N GLN A 191 72.68 -32.35 34.10
CA GLN A 191 71.36 -32.98 34.05
C GLN A 191 70.36 -32.28 34.99
N GLN A 192 70.79 -31.84 36.18
CA GLN A 192 69.99 -30.98 37.05
C GLN A 192 69.78 -29.58 36.46
N HIS A 193 70.79 -28.98 35.83
CA HIS A 193 70.67 -27.69 35.16
C HIS A 193 69.68 -27.76 34.00
N THR A 194 69.80 -28.78 33.14
CA THR A 194 68.85 -28.99 32.03
C THR A 194 67.44 -29.28 32.53
N GLN A 195 67.25 -30.06 33.61
CA GLN A 195 65.92 -30.23 34.21
C GLN A 195 65.35 -28.93 34.79
N MET A 196 66.18 -28.11 35.45
CA MET A 196 65.74 -26.81 35.98
C MET A 196 65.37 -25.84 34.85
N GLU A 197 66.13 -25.84 33.76
CA GLU A 197 65.92 -25.00 32.59
C GLU A 197 64.68 -25.43 31.79
N VAL A 198 64.48 -26.73 31.61
CA VAL A 198 63.23 -27.28 31.04
C VAL A 198 62.03 -26.97 31.95
N SER A 199 62.18 -27.05 33.27
CA SER A 199 61.14 -26.65 34.22
C SER A 199 60.82 -25.15 34.14
N TYR A 200 61.85 -24.30 34.01
CA TYR A 200 61.70 -22.87 33.86
C TYR A 200 61.02 -22.51 32.53
N GLN A 201 61.43 -23.15 31.43
CA GLN A 201 60.78 -23.02 30.12
C GLN A 201 59.35 -23.53 30.14
N ARG A 202 59.03 -24.66 30.80
CA ARG A 202 57.66 -25.13 30.98
C ARG A 202 56.79 -24.14 31.76
N LYS A 203 57.32 -23.54 32.83
CA LYS A 203 56.60 -22.47 33.58
C LYS A 203 56.37 -21.23 32.73
N ASN A 204 57.35 -20.81 31.93
CA ASN A 204 57.20 -19.67 31.03
C ASN A 204 56.22 -19.97 29.88
N ASN A 205 56.29 -21.15 29.27
CA ASN A 205 55.36 -21.57 28.24
C ASN A 205 53.93 -21.68 28.78
N LYS A 206 53.74 -22.17 30.01
CA LYS A 206 52.42 -22.19 30.66
C LYS A 206 51.88 -20.79 30.92
N LYS A 207 52.73 -19.84 31.34
CA LYS A 207 52.35 -18.42 31.46
C LYS A 207 52.02 -17.79 30.11
N LEU A 208 52.78 -18.12 29.06
CA LEU A 208 52.56 -17.62 27.72
C LEU A 208 51.21 -18.12 27.16
N LEU A 209 50.93 -19.41 27.29
CA LEU A 209 49.65 -20.03 26.89
C LEU A 209 48.47 -19.41 27.65
N ALA A 210 48.57 -19.21 28.96
CA ALA A 210 47.52 -18.54 29.73
C ALA A 210 47.27 -17.10 29.24
N LYS A 211 48.33 -16.40 28.81
CA LYS A 211 48.22 -15.04 28.28
C LYS A 211 47.64 -15.00 26.87
N ILE A 212 47.97 -15.99 26.03
CA ILE A 212 47.35 -16.19 24.71
C ILE A 212 45.86 -16.46 24.88
N GLN A 213 45.47 -17.39 25.75
CA GLN A 213 44.07 -17.68 26.06
C GLN A 213 43.31 -16.44 26.55
N GLN A 214 43.95 -15.63 27.40
CA GLN A 214 43.35 -14.38 27.87
C GLN A 214 43.16 -13.36 26.73
N LEU A 215 44.12 -13.26 25.81
CA LEU A 215 44.01 -12.38 24.65
C LEU A 215 42.93 -12.86 23.68
N GLU A 216 42.80 -14.17 23.45
CA GLU A 216 41.73 -14.76 22.64
C GLU A 216 40.35 -14.46 23.25
N ASN A 217 40.18 -14.66 24.55
CA ASN A 217 38.93 -14.32 25.24
C ASN A 217 38.59 -12.82 25.09
N ASN A 218 39.57 -11.94 25.33
CA ASN A 218 39.38 -10.50 25.15
C ASN A 218 39.03 -10.14 23.70
N GLN A 219 39.63 -10.82 22.71
CA GLN A 219 39.34 -10.62 21.30
C GLN A 219 37.91 -11.05 20.96
N THR A 220 37.47 -12.21 21.46
CA THR A 220 36.07 -12.65 21.25
C THR A 220 35.05 -11.71 21.89
N GLU A 221 35.37 -11.13 23.05
CA GLU A 221 34.51 -10.18 23.73
C GLU A 221 34.45 -8.83 23.00
N ALA A 222 35.60 -8.36 22.48
CA ALA A 222 35.67 -7.18 21.62
C ALA A 222 34.89 -7.39 20.31
N ASP A 223 34.98 -8.57 19.70
CA ASP A 223 34.21 -8.91 18.49
C ASP A 223 32.71 -9.01 18.77
N ALA A 224 32.31 -9.50 19.94
CA ALA A 224 30.91 -9.49 20.37
C ALA A 224 30.39 -8.04 20.55
N GLN A 225 31.17 -7.16 21.20
CA GLN A 225 30.82 -5.74 21.33
C GLN A 225 30.74 -5.04 19.96
N ALA A 226 31.70 -5.30 19.06
CA ALA A 226 31.69 -4.74 17.72
C ALA A 226 30.46 -5.19 16.91
N ARG A 227 30.02 -6.44 17.07
CA ARG A 227 28.78 -6.94 16.46
C ARG A 227 27.54 -6.24 17.00
N MET A 228 27.42 -6.08 18.32
CA MET A 228 26.31 -5.33 18.90
C MET A 228 26.26 -3.87 18.41
N LEU A 229 27.40 -3.18 18.39
CA LEU A 229 27.48 -1.80 17.89
C LEU A 229 27.10 -1.69 16.41
N ARG A 230 27.47 -2.67 15.58
CA ARG A 230 27.04 -2.72 14.17
C ARG A 230 25.53 -2.92 14.05
N GLN A 231 24.95 -3.76 14.91
CA GLN A 231 23.51 -4.01 14.92
C GLN A 231 22.72 -2.76 15.37
N ASP A 232 23.20 -2.07 16.41
CA ASP A 232 22.63 -0.80 16.86
C ASP A 232 22.76 0.30 15.79
N ASN A 233 23.91 0.40 15.12
CA ASN A 233 24.08 1.33 14.01
C ASN A 233 23.12 1.01 12.85
N SER A 234 22.95 -0.27 12.50
CA SER A 234 21.98 -0.67 11.48
C SER A 234 20.57 -0.26 11.87
N ARG A 235 20.19 -0.44 13.14
CA ARG A 235 18.89 -0.03 13.65
C ARG A 235 18.72 1.49 13.61
N LEU A 236 19.71 2.26 14.05
CA LEU A 236 19.68 3.73 14.00
C LEU A 236 19.59 4.26 12.56
N VAL A 237 20.24 3.60 11.59
CA VAL A 237 20.10 3.95 10.17
C VAL A 237 18.67 3.74 9.70
N THR A 238 18.05 2.60 10.02
CA THR A 238 16.64 2.35 9.65
C THR A 238 15.68 3.33 10.33
N GLU A 239 15.91 3.66 11.60
CA GLU A 239 15.13 4.68 12.33
C GLU A 239 15.31 6.07 11.66
N ALA A 240 16.53 6.44 11.26
CA ALA A 240 16.80 7.69 10.55
C ALA A 240 16.12 7.75 9.17
N GLU A 241 16.11 6.65 8.41
CA GLU A 241 15.42 6.56 7.12
C GLU A 241 13.89 6.70 7.28
N THR A 242 13.31 6.06 8.30
CA THR A 242 11.87 6.20 8.60
C THR A 242 11.51 7.63 9.01
N LEU A 243 12.37 8.29 9.80
CA LEU A 243 12.20 9.69 10.17
C LEU A 243 12.30 10.60 8.95
N SER A 244 13.27 10.35 8.06
CA SER A 244 13.43 11.10 6.81
C SER A 244 12.23 10.97 5.88
N SER A 245 11.67 9.77 5.74
CA SER A 245 10.42 9.52 5.00
C SER A 245 9.25 10.31 5.60
N THR A 246 9.15 10.31 6.94
CA THR A 246 8.12 11.07 7.67
C THR A 246 8.26 12.58 7.45
N ILE A 247 9.48 13.13 7.56
CA ILE A 247 9.77 14.55 7.30
C ILE A 247 9.42 14.92 5.86
N THR A 248 9.72 14.05 4.89
CA THR A 248 9.41 14.28 3.48
C THR A 248 7.90 14.33 3.24
N SER A 249 7.16 13.39 3.83
CA SER A 249 5.69 13.35 3.76
C SER A 249 5.06 14.59 4.42
N GLN A 250 5.53 14.97 5.61
CA GLN A 250 5.06 16.18 6.29
C GLN A 250 5.38 17.46 5.51
N SER A 251 6.56 17.53 4.90
CA SER A 251 6.95 18.68 4.06
C SER A 251 6.04 18.82 2.83
N ALA A 252 5.68 17.72 2.18
CA ALA A 252 4.72 17.73 1.08
C ALA A 252 3.34 18.23 1.54
N LEU A 253 2.90 17.82 2.73
CA LEU A 253 1.63 18.24 3.32
C LEU A 253 1.63 19.75 3.65
N VAL A 254 2.72 20.28 4.21
CA VAL A 254 2.90 21.72 4.49
C VAL A 254 2.94 22.54 3.20
N ILE A 255 3.61 22.05 2.15
CA ILE A 255 3.59 22.70 0.83
C ILE A 255 2.16 22.74 0.28
N GLY A 256 1.44 21.62 0.34
CA GLY A 256 0.03 21.55 -0.05
C GLY A 256 -0.83 22.56 0.69
N LEU A 257 -0.71 22.63 2.02
CA LEU A 257 -1.45 23.60 2.85
C LEU A 257 -1.10 25.06 2.48
N ARG A 258 0.18 25.38 2.25
CA ARG A 258 0.58 26.74 1.81
C ARG A 258 -0.03 27.10 0.46
N THR A 259 -0.05 26.17 -0.50
CA THR A 259 -0.69 26.38 -1.80
C THR A 259 -2.18 26.63 -1.65
N THR A 260 -2.87 25.87 -0.79
CA THR A 260 -4.30 26.06 -0.51
C THR A 260 -4.58 27.40 0.16
N VAL A 261 -3.79 27.79 1.16
CA VAL A 261 -3.89 29.11 1.81
C VAL A 261 -3.64 30.24 0.83
N HIS A 262 -2.66 30.10 -0.08
CA HIS A 262 -2.42 31.09 -1.12
C HIS A 262 -3.60 31.22 -2.08
N LYS A 263 -4.18 30.10 -2.54
CA LYS A 263 -5.39 30.09 -3.37
C LYS A 263 -6.57 30.77 -2.66
N LEU A 264 -6.75 30.50 -1.36
CA LEU A 264 -7.79 31.14 -0.56
C LEU A 264 -7.57 32.65 -0.41
N SER A 265 -6.32 33.09 -0.22
CA SER A 265 -5.95 34.51 -0.14
C SER A 265 -6.22 35.25 -1.46
N VAL A 266 -5.83 34.66 -2.59
CA VAL A 266 -6.13 35.21 -3.93
C VAL A 266 -7.64 35.30 -4.14
N ARG A 267 -8.38 34.25 -3.77
CA ARG A 267 -9.84 34.24 -3.89
C ARG A 267 -10.51 35.29 -3.01
N GLN A 268 -9.99 35.50 -1.80
CA GLN A 268 -10.49 36.55 -0.90
C GLN A 268 -10.28 37.96 -1.48
N LYS A 269 -9.17 38.21 -2.18
CA LYS A 269 -8.95 39.48 -2.90
C LYS A 269 -9.95 39.69 -4.04
N LEU A 270 -10.12 38.68 -4.90
CA LEU A 270 -11.10 38.71 -5.98
C LEU A 270 -12.53 38.93 -5.47
N LEU A 271 -12.90 38.29 -4.36
CA LEU A 271 -14.21 38.50 -3.74
C LEU A 271 -14.41 39.93 -3.24
N ARG A 272 -13.36 40.59 -2.70
CA ARG A 272 -13.45 42.00 -2.31
C ARG A 272 -13.59 42.89 -3.54
N GLU A 273 -12.82 42.65 -4.59
CA GLU A 273 -12.91 43.41 -5.84
C GLU A 273 -14.30 43.29 -6.49
N GLU A 274 -14.86 42.08 -6.56
CA GLU A 274 -16.23 41.88 -7.07
C GLU A 274 -17.28 42.52 -6.16
N HIS A 275 -17.11 42.47 -4.84
CA HIS A 275 -18.01 43.16 -3.92
C HIS A 275 -17.98 44.68 -4.12
N ASP A 276 -16.78 45.26 -4.30
CA ASP A 276 -16.63 46.69 -4.56
C ASP A 276 -17.26 47.09 -5.91
N LYS A 277 -17.13 46.25 -6.95
CA LYS A 277 -17.82 46.46 -8.25
C LYS A 277 -19.33 46.37 -8.12
N LEU A 278 -19.85 45.38 -7.42
CA LEU A 278 -21.30 45.25 -7.17
C LEU A 278 -21.84 46.45 -6.40
N LYS A 279 -21.07 46.94 -5.43
CA LYS A 279 -21.43 48.12 -4.64
C LYS A 279 -21.48 49.38 -5.50
N THR A 280 -20.53 49.59 -6.41
CA THR A 280 -20.56 50.75 -7.32
C THR A 280 -21.69 50.62 -8.36
N ALA A 281 -21.91 49.44 -8.93
CA ALA A 281 -23.00 49.19 -9.87
C ALA A 281 -24.37 49.44 -9.22
N ALA A 282 -24.61 48.90 -8.02
CA ALA A 282 -25.86 49.12 -7.28
C ALA A 282 -26.06 50.59 -6.90
N SER A 283 -24.99 51.32 -6.59
CA SER A 283 -25.07 52.78 -6.37
C SER A 283 -25.52 53.50 -7.64
N HIS A 284 -24.97 53.11 -8.80
CA HIS A 284 -25.28 53.73 -10.07
C HIS A 284 -26.72 53.42 -10.54
N GLU A 285 -27.19 52.19 -10.33
CA GLU A 285 -28.60 51.84 -10.58
C GLU A 285 -29.55 52.61 -9.67
N LYS A 286 -29.20 52.80 -8.39
CA LYS A 286 -29.98 53.64 -7.48
C LYS A 286 -30.06 55.09 -7.95
N GLU A 287 -28.96 55.67 -8.41
CA GLU A 287 -28.93 57.02 -9.01
C GLU A 287 -29.77 57.10 -10.29
N ALA A 288 -29.67 56.10 -11.17
CA ALA A 288 -30.46 56.03 -12.40
C ALA A 288 -31.96 55.90 -12.10
N MET A 289 -32.33 55.09 -11.11
CA MET A 289 -33.71 54.90 -10.68
C MET A 289 -34.26 56.17 -10.01
N MET A 290 -33.48 56.83 -9.15
CA MET A 290 -33.85 58.15 -8.60
C MET A 290 -34.04 59.19 -9.70
N SER A 291 -33.17 59.22 -10.71
CA SER A 291 -33.30 60.13 -11.85
C SER A 291 -34.60 59.88 -12.63
N LYS A 292 -34.96 58.61 -12.88
CA LYS A 292 -36.22 58.23 -13.52
C LYS A 292 -37.44 58.58 -12.68
N ILE A 293 -37.38 58.41 -11.35
CA ILE A 293 -38.47 58.78 -10.44
C ILE A 293 -38.69 60.30 -10.47
N LEU A 294 -37.62 61.10 -10.43
CA LEU A 294 -37.71 62.55 -10.53
C LEU A 294 -38.29 62.99 -11.88
N GLU A 295 -37.86 62.36 -12.97
CA GLU A 295 -38.38 62.64 -14.32
C GLU A 295 -39.86 62.22 -14.47
N PHE A 296 -40.28 61.15 -13.78
CA PHE A 296 -41.69 60.73 -13.72
C PHE A 296 -42.53 61.69 -12.88
N GLN A 297 -42.02 62.13 -11.72
CA GLN A 297 -42.68 63.15 -10.89
C GLN A 297 -42.83 64.47 -11.65
N GLN A 298 -41.81 64.88 -12.42
CA GLN A 298 -41.88 66.07 -13.27
C GLN A 298 -42.94 65.93 -14.38
N ARG A 299 -43.07 64.75 -14.99
CA ARG A 299 -44.11 64.45 -15.99
C ARG A 299 -45.52 64.46 -15.40
N LEU A 300 -45.70 63.89 -14.21
CA LEU A 300 -47.00 63.94 -13.50
C LEU A 300 -47.41 65.38 -13.16
N GLN A 301 -46.45 66.21 -12.71
CA GLN A 301 -46.71 67.64 -12.47
C GLN A 301 -47.07 68.41 -13.75
N GLN A 302 -46.61 67.95 -14.92
CA GLN A 302 -46.97 68.53 -16.21
C GLN A 302 -48.32 67.99 -16.74
N SER A 303 -48.72 66.77 -16.39
CA SER A 303 -49.95 66.14 -16.89
C SER A 303 -51.23 66.62 -16.18
N ASP A 304 -51.15 67.12 -14.95
CA ASP A 304 -52.30 67.71 -14.25
C ASP A 304 -52.88 68.97 -14.94
N VAL A 305 -52.18 69.52 -15.93
CA VAL A 305 -52.61 70.68 -16.73
C VAL A 305 -53.22 70.30 -18.09
N ALA A 306 -53.03 69.06 -18.57
CA ALA A 306 -53.48 68.63 -19.88
C ALA A 306 -54.62 67.62 -19.78
N GLY A 307 -55.84 68.14 -19.64
CA GLY A 307 -57.06 67.33 -19.75
C GLY A 307 -57.24 66.78 -21.16
N GLY A 308 -57.24 65.45 -21.26
CA GLY A 308 -57.96 64.70 -22.28
C GLY A 308 -57.32 64.62 -23.66
N ASP A 309 -56.29 63.77 -23.81
CA ASP A 309 -55.89 63.28 -25.14
C ASP A 309 -55.87 61.75 -25.16
N VAL A 310 -57.05 61.17 -25.40
CA VAL A 310 -57.27 59.72 -25.47
C VAL A 310 -56.50 59.10 -26.64
N GLU A 311 -56.20 59.87 -27.70
CA GLU A 311 -55.40 59.40 -28.83
C GLU A 311 -53.93 59.18 -28.44
N ALA A 312 -53.38 60.02 -27.55
CA ALA A 312 -52.03 59.85 -27.03
C ALA A 312 -51.89 58.58 -26.18
N LEU A 313 -52.93 58.24 -25.40
CA LEU A 313 -52.98 57.01 -24.61
C LEU A 313 -53.11 55.76 -25.49
N ASP A 314 -53.90 55.81 -26.57
CA ASP A 314 -53.99 54.70 -27.54
C ASP A 314 -52.67 54.49 -28.28
N LEU A 315 -51.96 55.57 -28.63
CA LEU A 315 -50.62 55.50 -29.22
C LEU A 315 -49.60 54.89 -28.25
N LEU A 316 -49.67 55.26 -26.97
CA LEU A 316 -48.83 54.69 -25.92
C LEU A 316 -49.12 53.20 -25.69
N ALA A 317 -50.39 52.81 -25.69
CA ALA A 317 -50.82 51.42 -25.56
C ALA A 317 -50.29 50.57 -26.73
N LYS A 318 -50.40 51.07 -27.97
CA LYS A 318 -49.83 50.41 -29.16
C LYS A 318 -48.30 50.31 -29.09
N LYS A 319 -47.62 51.33 -28.55
CA LYS A 319 -46.17 51.30 -28.34
C LYS A 319 -45.77 50.23 -27.32
N LEU A 320 -46.45 50.19 -26.17
CA LEU A 320 -46.23 49.16 -25.14
C LEU A 320 -46.53 47.75 -25.66
N GLN A 321 -47.54 47.60 -26.51
CA GLN A 321 -47.86 46.30 -27.12
C GLN A 321 -46.75 45.83 -28.08
N LYS A 322 -46.12 46.75 -28.82
CA LYS A 322 -44.93 46.44 -29.65
C LYS A 322 -43.71 46.10 -28.80
N GLU A 323 -43.48 46.84 -27.72
CA GLU A 323 -42.37 46.56 -26.78
C GLU A 323 -42.55 45.20 -26.10
N ASN A 324 -43.78 44.86 -25.70
CA ASN A 324 -44.09 43.56 -25.12
C ASN A 324 -43.89 42.41 -26.13
N ALA A 325 -44.28 42.61 -27.39
CA ALA A 325 -44.01 41.64 -28.46
C ALA A 325 -42.50 41.44 -28.70
N ALA A 326 -41.70 42.51 -28.66
CA ALA A 326 -40.25 42.42 -28.77
C ALA A 326 -39.64 41.65 -27.59
N LEU A 327 -40.06 41.95 -26.35
CA LEU A 327 -39.60 41.25 -25.15
C LEU A 327 -39.98 39.76 -25.15
N MET A 328 -41.13 39.39 -25.74
CA MET A 328 -41.50 37.99 -25.90
C MET A 328 -40.56 37.24 -26.86
N VAL A 329 -40.14 37.87 -27.96
CA VAL A 329 -39.13 37.31 -28.87
C VAL A 329 -37.77 37.16 -28.18
N ASP A 330 -37.36 38.16 -27.40
CA ASP A 330 -36.12 38.09 -26.63
C ASP A 330 -36.18 36.97 -25.56
N LEU A 331 -37.34 36.76 -24.93
CA LEU A 331 -37.56 35.67 -24.00
C LEU A 331 -37.46 34.30 -24.70
N GLU A 332 -38.08 34.13 -25.86
CA GLU A 332 -38.00 32.88 -26.65
C GLU A 332 -36.57 32.59 -27.12
N THR A 333 -35.83 33.61 -27.57
CA THR A 333 -34.41 33.44 -27.96
C THR A 333 -33.53 33.06 -26.77
N SER A 334 -33.76 33.68 -25.61
CA SER A 334 -33.07 33.34 -24.36
C SER A 334 -33.40 31.91 -23.89
N GLN A 335 -34.66 31.49 -23.99
CA GLN A 335 -35.08 30.11 -23.70
C GLN A 335 -34.41 29.11 -24.64
N SER A 336 -34.37 29.38 -25.95
CA SER A 336 -33.64 28.56 -26.91
C SER A 336 -32.15 28.45 -26.57
N HIS A 337 -31.54 29.56 -26.15
CA HIS A 337 -30.14 29.57 -25.72
C HIS A 337 -29.91 28.74 -24.44
N CYS A 338 -30.83 28.81 -23.47
CA CYS A 338 -30.79 27.97 -22.27
C CYS A 338 -30.87 26.48 -22.62
N SER A 339 -31.79 26.06 -23.50
CA SER A 339 -31.88 24.67 -23.95
C SER A 339 -30.62 24.17 -24.68
N GLN A 340 -29.97 25.04 -25.46
CA GLN A 340 -28.68 24.72 -26.07
C GLN A 340 -27.57 24.55 -25.03
N LEU A 341 -27.52 25.42 -24.02
CA LEU A 341 -26.57 25.30 -22.92
C LEU A 341 -26.80 24.03 -22.09
N GLU A 342 -28.06 23.71 -21.77
CA GLU A 342 -28.42 22.45 -21.08
C GLU A 342 -27.92 21.23 -21.87
N THR A 343 -28.12 21.22 -23.19
CA THR A 343 -27.61 20.13 -24.04
C THR A 343 -26.09 20.02 -23.99
N ARG A 344 -25.36 21.15 -23.97
CA ARG A 344 -23.90 21.16 -23.85
C ARG A 344 -23.42 20.70 -22.47
N VAL A 345 -24.13 21.06 -21.40
CA VAL A 345 -23.84 20.57 -20.05
C VAL A 345 -24.01 19.05 -19.99
N MET A 346 -25.11 18.51 -20.51
CA MET A 346 -25.31 17.05 -20.58
C MET A 346 -24.22 16.33 -21.38
N GLN A 347 -23.72 16.94 -22.47
CA GLN A 347 -22.60 16.39 -23.23
C GLN A 347 -21.29 16.38 -22.42
N LEU A 348 -21.03 17.44 -21.65
CA LEU A 348 -19.86 17.52 -20.78
C LEU A 348 -19.94 16.52 -19.61
N ASP A 349 -21.12 16.34 -19.02
CA ASP A 349 -21.35 15.34 -17.97
C ASP A 349 -21.06 13.92 -18.48
N ARG A 350 -21.55 13.60 -19.68
CA ARG A 350 -21.25 12.32 -20.34
C ARG A 350 -19.75 12.11 -20.57
N LEU A 351 -19.05 13.12 -21.08
CA LEU A 351 -17.59 13.04 -21.29
C LEU A 351 -16.84 12.92 -19.95
N SER A 352 -17.34 13.54 -18.89
CA SER A 352 -16.79 13.40 -17.54
C SER A 352 -16.94 11.97 -17.02
N GLU A 353 -18.10 11.35 -17.21
CA GLU A 353 -18.34 9.95 -16.85
C GLU A 353 -17.42 8.99 -17.63
N GLU A 354 -17.26 9.20 -18.94
CA GLU A 354 -16.32 8.44 -19.77
C GLU A 354 -14.87 8.60 -19.27
N PHE A 355 -14.45 9.81 -18.89
CA PHE A 355 -13.12 10.06 -18.32
C PHE A 355 -12.92 9.37 -16.96
N ILE A 356 -13.94 9.40 -16.09
CA ILE A 356 -13.90 8.68 -14.80
C ILE A 356 -13.77 7.18 -15.04
N GLN A 357 -14.46 6.64 -16.04
CA GLN A 357 -14.37 5.22 -16.38
C GLN A 357 -12.96 4.83 -16.86
N VAL A 358 -12.39 5.60 -17.80
CA VAL A 358 -11.00 5.39 -18.26
C VAL A 358 -10.01 5.49 -17.09
N LYS A 359 -10.21 6.45 -16.18
CA LYS A 359 -9.36 6.58 -14.99
C LYS A 359 -9.42 5.33 -14.10
N ARG A 360 -10.61 4.74 -13.88
CA ARG A 360 -10.75 3.51 -13.09
C ARG A 360 -10.04 2.34 -13.76
N GLU A 361 -10.14 2.22 -15.09
CA GLU A 361 -9.44 1.19 -15.87
C GLU A 361 -7.92 1.34 -15.74
N MET A 362 -7.39 2.56 -15.88
CA MET A 362 -5.97 2.83 -15.68
C MET A 362 -5.49 2.55 -14.24
N GLU A 363 -6.31 2.85 -13.23
CA GLU A 363 -5.98 2.56 -11.82
C GLU A 363 -5.96 1.04 -11.56
N MET A 364 -6.86 0.29 -12.19
CA MET A 364 -6.88 -1.18 -12.15
C MET A 364 -5.64 -1.76 -12.84
N GLU A 365 -5.32 -1.35 -14.07
CA GLU A 365 -4.10 -1.78 -14.78
C GLU A 365 -2.83 -1.46 -13.97
N LYS A 366 -2.77 -0.28 -13.36
CA LYS A 366 -1.66 0.10 -12.47
C LYS A 366 -1.56 -0.86 -11.28
N SER A 367 -2.68 -1.24 -10.67
CA SER A 367 -2.69 -2.17 -9.54
C SER A 367 -2.24 -3.59 -9.95
N GLU A 368 -2.62 -4.04 -11.15
CA GLU A 368 -2.19 -5.32 -11.73
C GLU A 368 -0.69 -5.33 -12.03
N LEU A 369 -0.17 -4.28 -12.68
CA LEU A 369 1.26 -4.13 -12.96
C LEU A 369 2.08 -4.05 -11.66
N GLN A 370 1.55 -3.38 -10.63
CA GLN A 370 2.20 -3.34 -9.32
C GLN A 370 2.23 -4.72 -8.65
N ALA A 371 1.15 -5.49 -8.77
CA ALA A 371 1.09 -6.86 -8.26
C ALA A 371 2.07 -7.77 -9.02
N GLU A 372 2.18 -7.63 -10.35
CA GLU A 372 3.16 -8.36 -11.15
C GLU A 372 4.60 -7.99 -10.76
N LEU A 373 4.89 -6.70 -10.61
CA LEU A 373 6.21 -6.23 -10.16
C LEU A 373 6.59 -6.81 -8.80
N ASN A 374 5.66 -6.82 -7.84
CA ASN A 374 5.88 -7.41 -6.53
C ASN A 374 6.12 -8.93 -6.62
N ALA A 375 5.37 -9.64 -7.46
CA ALA A 375 5.57 -11.07 -7.69
C ALA A 375 6.93 -11.37 -8.34
N LYS A 376 7.38 -10.54 -9.29
CA LYS A 376 8.72 -10.67 -9.90
C LYS A 376 9.82 -10.37 -8.89
N GLN A 377 9.64 -9.36 -8.03
CA GLN A 377 10.58 -9.05 -6.96
C GLN A 377 10.71 -10.22 -5.98
N GLN A 378 9.59 -10.80 -5.53
CA GLN A 378 9.59 -11.97 -4.66
C GLN A 378 10.27 -13.19 -5.31
N ALA A 379 10.06 -13.40 -6.62
CA ALA A 379 10.74 -14.46 -7.37
C ALA A 379 12.25 -14.23 -7.46
N LEU A 380 12.69 -12.99 -7.65
CA LEU A 380 14.10 -12.60 -7.64
C LEU A 380 14.74 -12.85 -6.27
N ASP A 381 14.07 -12.44 -5.19
CA ASP A 381 14.55 -12.65 -3.82
C ASP A 381 14.67 -14.15 -3.50
N THR A 382 13.69 -14.95 -3.95
CA THR A 382 13.73 -16.42 -3.85
C THR A 382 14.91 -17.00 -4.63
N SER A 383 15.21 -16.48 -5.82
CA SER A 383 16.35 -16.92 -6.64
C SER A 383 17.69 -16.55 -5.99
N LEU A 384 17.80 -15.34 -5.42
CA LEU A 384 18.97 -14.90 -4.68
C LEU A 384 19.19 -15.77 -3.43
N GLN A 385 18.12 -16.13 -2.72
CA GLN A 385 18.22 -17.03 -1.58
C GLN A 385 18.72 -18.42 -2.00
N ARG A 386 18.17 -19.00 -3.08
CA ARG A 386 18.65 -20.28 -3.63
C ARG A 386 20.12 -20.23 -4.04
N GLN A 387 20.56 -19.10 -4.59
CA GLN A 387 21.97 -18.90 -4.94
C GLN A 387 22.84 -18.90 -3.69
N LYS A 388 22.47 -18.16 -2.64
CA LYS A 388 23.18 -18.17 -1.36
C LYS A 388 23.25 -19.57 -0.74
N ASP A 389 22.14 -20.32 -0.77
CA ASP A 389 22.10 -21.69 -0.25
C ASP A 389 22.96 -22.65 -1.10
N ALA A 390 23.11 -22.40 -2.40
CA ALA A 390 24.01 -23.16 -3.27
C ALA A 390 25.48 -22.80 -3.02
N GLU A 391 25.80 -21.53 -2.82
CA GLU A 391 27.14 -21.05 -2.46
C GLU A 391 27.58 -21.62 -1.10
N LEU A 392 26.69 -21.63 -0.10
CA LEU A 392 26.96 -22.23 1.20
C LEU A 392 27.24 -23.74 1.10
N ARG A 393 26.44 -24.47 0.29
CA ARG A 393 26.69 -25.90 0.04
C ARG A 393 28.00 -26.14 -0.70
N ALA A 394 28.39 -25.25 -1.62
CA ALA A 394 29.68 -25.35 -2.30
C ALA A 394 30.84 -25.14 -1.32
N GLN A 395 30.75 -24.15 -0.44
CA GLN A 395 31.74 -23.92 0.63
C GLN A 395 31.88 -25.12 1.57
N GLN A 396 30.76 -25.70 2.01
CA GLN A 396 30.78 -26.91 2.84
C GLN A 396 31.41 -28.11 2.10
N ALA A 397 31.14 -28.26 0.81
CA ALA A 397 31.76 -29.33 0.01
C ALA A 397 33.27 -29.10 -0.17
N GLU A 398 33.73 -27.85 -0.24
CA GLU A 398 35.14 -27.48 -0.32
C GLU A 398 35.87 -27.72 1.02
N GLU A 399 35.24 -27.39 2.15
CA GLU A 399 35.72 -27.76 3.48
C GLU A 399 35.84 -29.28 3.65
N GLN A 400 34.83 -30.04 3.19
CA GLN A 400 34.88 -31.50 3.21
C GLN A 400 36.00 -32.05 2.33
N ARG A 401 36.24 -31.47 1.13
CA ARG A 401 37.41 -31.85 0.32
C ARG A 401 38.72 -31.56 1.04
N GLY A 402 38.84 -30.40 1.68
CA GLY A 402 40.01 -30.05 2.49
C GLY A 402 40.29 -31.07 3.60
N ALA A 403 39.25 -31.56 4.26
CA ALA A 403 39.37 -32.62 5.26
C ALA A 403 39.79 -33.97 4.66
N VAL A 404 39.25 -34.33 3.48
CA VAL A 404 39.66 -35.55 2.76
C VAL A 404 41.12 -35.47 2.32
N THR A 405 41.57 -34.35 1.78
CA THR A 405 42.97 -34.17 1.38
C THR A 405 43.91 -34.22 2.57
N ALA A 406 43.53 -33.67 3.73
CA ALA A 406 44.32 -33.79 4.95
C ALA A 406 44.46 -35.24 5.43
N ASN A 407 43.38 -36.04 5.33
CA ASN A 407 43.42 -37.46 5.62
C ASN A 407 44.29 -38.24 4.61
N GLU A 408 44.26 -37.86 3.32
CA GLU A 408 45.12 -38.46 2.30
C GLU A 408 46.61 -38.15 2.55
N GLU A 409 46.94 -36.93 2.98
CA GLU A 409 48.30 -36.55 3.39
C GLU A 409 48.77 -37.32 4.64
N GLU A 410 47.89 -37.49 5.64
CA GLU A 410 48.19 -38.30 6.82
C GLU A 410 48.42 -39.77 6.45
N LEU A 411 47.59 -40.33 5.56
CA LEU A 411 47.78 -41.69 5.04
C LEU A 411 49.10 -41.81 4.26
N GLY A 412 49.44 -40.81 3.45
CA GLY A 412 50.72 -40.74 2.74
C GLY A 412 51.93 -40.74 3.68
N LEU A 413 51.87 -40.00 4.79
CA LEU A 413 52.90 -40.01 5.83
C LEU A 413 53.02 -41.39 6.49
N VAL A 414 51.89 -42.02 6.82
CA VAL A 414 51.88 -43.38 7.40
C VAL A 414 52.50 -44.38 6.43
N LEU A 415 52.14 -44.33 5.14
CA LEU A 415 52.72 -45.20 4.12
C LEU A 415 54.24 -44.98 3.99
N GLY A 416 54.71 -43.74 3.96
CA GLY A 416 56.14 -43.44 3.94
C GLY A 416 56.90 -43.97 5.16
N THR A 417 56.31 -43.91 6.36
CA THR A 417 56.92 -44.54 7.55
C THR A 417 57.02 -46.06 7.43
N ARG A 418 55.99 -46.71 6.87
CA ARG A 418 55.99 -48.17 6.64
C ARG A 418 57.02 -48.59 5.60
N GLU A 419 57.18 -47.82 4.53
CA GLU A 419 58.22 -48.06 3.53
C GLU A 419 59.62 -47.97 4.16
N GLY A 420 59.88 -46.98 5.01
CA GLY A 420 61.16 -46.87 5.75
C GLY A 420 61.40 -48.04 6.73
N GLU A 421 60.35 -48.55 7.38
CA GLU A 421 60.44 -49.77 8.20
C GLU A 421 60.78 -50.99 7.34
N ILE A 422 60.12 -51.16 6.18
CA ILE A 422 60.38 -52.24 5.24
C ILE A 422 61.83 -52.19 4.73
N GLU A 423 62.34 -51.02 4.32
CA GLU A 423 63.74 -50.86 3.91
C GLU A 423 64.73 -51.24 5.02
N THR A 424 64.39 -50.94 6.27
CA THR A 424 65.21 -51.29 7.42
C THR A 424 65.21 -52.80 7.68
N LEU A 425 64.05 -53.44 7.53
CA LEU A 425 63.92 -54.90 7.62
C LEU A 425 64.64 -55.61 6.46
N MET A 426 64.54 -55.09 5.23
CA MET A 426 65.28 -55.64 4.08
C MET A 426 66.79 -55.56 4.30
N ARG A 427 67.31 -54.44 4.82
CA ARG A 427 68.73 -54.34 5.18
C ARG A 427 69.16 -55.36 6.24
N LYS A 428 68.31 -55.64 7.23
CA LYS A 428 68.57 -56.69 8.23
C LYS A 428 68.53 -58.09 7.63
N LEU A 429 67.63 -58.36 6.69
CA LEU A 429 67.58 -59.65 5.99
C LEU A 429 68.87 -59.91 5.23
N VAL A 430 69.37 -58.91 4.48
CA VAL A 430 70.66 -59.02 3.79
C VAL A 430 71.81 -59.29 4.77
N GLN A 431 71.84 -58.60 5.92
CA GLN A 431 72.86 -58.87 6.96
C GLN A 431 72.78 -60.30 7.52
N LEU A 432 71.57 -60.81 7.74
CA LEU A 432 71.37 -62.18 8.22
C LEU A 432 71.75 -63.23 7.16
N GLU A 433 71.51 -62.94 5.88
CA GLU A 433 71.98 -63.77 4.77
C GLU A 433 73.51 -63.85 4.73
N ASP A 434 74.21 -62.71 4.87
CA ASP A 434 75.68 -62.67 4.96
C ASP A 434 76.22 -63.47 6.17
N GLU A 435 75.57 -63.35 7.33
CA GLU A 435 75.93 -64.12 8.53
C GLU A 435 75.72 -65.63 8.34
N LEU A 436 74.64 -66.02 7.69
CA LEU A 436 74.34 -67.42 7.36
C LEU A 436 75.36 -67.99 6.37
N GLU A 437 75.77 -67.19 5.37
CA GLU A 437 76.81 -67.57 4.42
C GLU A 437 78.15 -67.75 5.12
N HIS A 438 78.50 -66.85 6.05
CA HIS A 438 79.71 -66.98 6.87
C HIS A 438 79.67 -68.23 7.77
N GLN A 439 78.52 -68.58 8.36
CA GLN A 439 78.37 -69.82 9.11
C GLN A 439 78.49 -71.07 8.22
N THR A 440 77.96 -70.99 7.00
CA THR A 440 78.06 -72.06 6.01
C THR A 440 79.52 -72.30 5.62
N GLN A 441 80.27 -71.22 5.34
CA GLN A 441 81.71 -71.28 5.06
C GLN A 441 82.52 -71.88 6.23
N ARG A 442 82.15 -71.54 7.47
CA ARG A 442 82.78 -72.11 8.67
C ARG A 442 82.48 -73.61 8.83
N SER A 443 81.27 -74.03 8.50
CA SER A 443 80.85 -75.43 8.54
C SER A 443 81.52 -76.26 7.45
N THR A 444 81.75 -75.69 6.26
CA THR A 444 82.54 -76.34 5.21
C THR A 444 84.02 -76.49 5.61
N GLY A 445 84.61 -75.50 6.28
CA GLY A 445 85.98 -75.63 6.80
C GLY A 445 86.12 -76.76 7.84
N LEU A 446 85.12 -76.93 8.72
CA LEU A 446 85.09 -78.05 9.68
C LEU A 446 84.90 -79.42 8.99
N LEU A 447 84.16 -79.47 7.88
CA LEU A 447 84.02 -80.68 7.06
C LEU A 447 85.34 -81.06 6.37
N ASP A 448 86.12 -80.09 5.92
CA ASP A 448 87.44 -80.33 5.33
C ASP A 448 88.45 -80.84 6.37
N GLU A 449 88.42 -80.30 7.60
CA GLU A 449 89.21 -80.82 8.73
C GLU A 449 88.82 -82.28 9.08
N LEU A 450 87.52 -82.60 9.06
CA LEU A 450 87.04 -83.96 9.27
C LEU A 450 87.51 -84.91 8.14
N HIS A 451 87.56 -84.42 6.91
CA HIS A 451 88.07 -85.19 5.78
C HIS A 451 89.60 -85.41 5.88
N GLN A 452 90.34 -84.44 6.42
CA GLN A 452 91.78 -84.55 6.68
C GLN A 452 92.09 -85.61 7.75
N VAL A 453 91.37 -85.62 8.87
CA VAL A 453 91.49 -86.67 9.91
C VAL A 453 91.11 -88.05 9.36
N LYS A 454 90.13 -88.11 8.46
CA LYS A 454 89.74 -89.36 7.77
C LYS A 454 90.83 -89.88 6.83
N CYS A 455 91.57 -88.98 6.15
CA CYS A 455 92.72 -89.34 5.31
C CYS A 455 93.93 -89.80 6.14
N GLU A 456 94.17 -89.20 7.31
CA GLU A 456 95.21 -89.63 8.25
C GLU A 456 94.89 -91.01 8.87
N LEU A 457 93.60 -91.30 9.12
CA LEU A 457 93.15 -92.62 9.59
C LEU A 457 93.28 -93.73 8.53
N GLN A 458 93.22 -93.37 7.24
CA GLN A 458 93.43 -94.30 6.12
C GLN A 458 94.92 -94.53 5.81
N GLY A 459 95.83 -93.66 6.27
CA GLY A 459 97.28 -93.82 6.13
C GLY A 459 97.92 -94.87 7.06
N MET A 460 97.17 -95.39 8.05
CA MET A 460 97.70 -96.27 9.11
C MET A 460 97.26 -97.75 9.04
N LYS A 461 96.76 -98.22 7.90
CA LYS A 461 96.35 -99.64 7.75
C LYS A 461 96.86 -100.26 6.46
N LEU A 462 98.09 -100.79 6.51
CA LEU A 462 98.59 -101.84 5.62
C LEU A 462 99.63 -102.70 6.36
N LEU A 463 99.38 -104.02 6.37
CA LEU A 463 100.14 -105.16 6.95
C LEU A 463 99.88 -105.42 8.45
N SER A 464 99.57 -106.63 8.95
CA SER A 464 99.80 -108.00 8.47
C SER A 464 98.69 -108.99 8.91
N GLN A 465 98.65 -110.14 8.24
CA GLN A 465 97.75 -111.27 8.41
C GLN A 465 98.03 -112.16 9.65
N ASP A 466 96.94 -112.80 10.07
CA ASP A 466 96.76 -114.18 10.58
C ASP A 466 96.95 -114.60 12.06
N GLU A 467 96.01 -115.48 12.44
CA GLU A 467 95.93 -116.42 13.57
C GLU A 467 95.65 -115.91 15.01
N THR A 468 94.44 -116.19 15.53
CA THR A 468 94.24 -116.73 16.90
C THR A 468 92.80 -117.24 17.13
N VAL A 469 92.57 -118.45 16.63
CA VAL A 469 91.47 -119.37 17.00
C VAL A 469 91.82 -120.21 18.26
N GLN A 470 92.88 -119.87 19.00
CA GLN A 470 93.45 -120.74 20.04
C GLN A 470 93.11 -120.34 21.48
N ALA A 471 91.89 -119.87 21.74
CA ALA A 471 91.42 -119.59 23.12
C ALA A 471 90.06 -120.18 23.50
N LEU A 472 89.30 -120.87 22.64
CA LEU A 472 88.03 -121.48 23.06
C LEU A 472 87.74 -122.87 22.47
N GLN A 473 88.81 -123.64 22.25
CA GLN A 473 88.75 -125.07 21.94
C GLN A 473 88.89 -125.97 23.19
N LYS A 474 88.63 -125.42 24.39
CA LYS A 474 88.57 -126.16 25.67
C LYS A 474 87.17 -126.16 26.32
N ALA A 475 86.12 -125.87 25.56
CA ALA A 475 84.72 -126.00 25.97
C ALA A 475 83.93 -127.00 25.11
N ARG A 476 84.63 -128.03 24.58
CA ARG A 476 84.02 -129.27 24.09
C ARG A 476 84.31 -130.38 25.11
N GLN A 477 83.35 -130.72 25.96
CA GLN A 477 82.90 -132.12 26.13
C GLN A 477 81.82 -132.27 27.21
N LYS A 478 80.65 -132.78 26.75
CA LYS A 478 79.44 -133.30 27.42
C LYS A 478 78.26 -132.33 27.45
N ALA A 479 77.08 -132.62 26.92
CA ALA A 479 76.58 -133.60 25.96
C ALA A 479 75.15 -133.11 25.63
N ALA A 480 74.73 -133.20 24.35
CA ALA A 480 73.35 -133.24 23.84
C ALA A 480 72.27 -132.32 24.46
N THR A 481 71.62 -131.47 23.64
CA THR A 481 70.27 -131.75 23.11
C THR A 481 69.79 -130.67 22.14
N HIS A 482 68.98 -131.10 21.19
CA HIS A 482 68.76 -130.59 19.84
C HIS A 482 67.83 -129.37 19.70
N GLU A 483 67.68 -128.52 20.73
CA GLU A 483 66.55 -127.57 20.82
C GLU A 483 66.95 -126.08 20.77
N ALA A 484 68.24 -125.74 20.98
CA ALA A 484 68.72 -124.35 20.94
C ALA A 484 69.18 -123.86 19.55
N LEU A 485 69.46 -124.78 18.60
CA LEU A 485 69.94 -124.43 17.26
C LEU A 485 68.82 -123.99 16.31
N THR A 486 67.56 -124.34 16.59
CA THR A 486 66.39 -123.86 15.86
C THR A 486 66.12 -122.38 16.16
N LEU A 487 66.22 -121.95 17.42
CA LEU A 487 66.01 -120.54 17.80
C LEU A 487 67.12 -119.59 17.28
N LEU A 488 68.38 -120.04 17.28
CA LEU A 488 69.49 -119.24 16.73
C LEU A 488 69.43 -119.11 15.20
N ASN A 489 68.84 -120.09 14.50
CA ASN A 489 68.67 -120.02 13.06
C ASN A 489 67.47 -119.11 12.67
N GLU A 490 66.44 -119.05 13.52
CA GLU A 490 65.33 -118.09 13.40
C GLU A 490 65.78 -116.65 13.68
N GLU A 491 66.62 -116.40 14.69
CA GLU A 491 67.20 -115.07 14.95
C GLU A 491 68.15 -114.61 13.84
N LYS A 492 68.94 -115.52 13.26
CA LYS A 492 69.78 -115.21 12.10
C LYS A 492 68.92 -114.81 10.89
N SER A 493 67.83 -115.53 10.62
CA SER A 493 66.90 -115.19 9.54
C SER A 493 66.19 -113.86 9.79
N ALA A 494 65.85 -113.54 11.04
CA ALA A 494 65.26 -112.26 11.42
C ALA A 494 66.23 -111.08 11.22
N LEU A 495 67.52 -111.26 11.57
CA LEU A 495 68.55 -110.24 11.38
C LEU A 495 68.90 -110.03 9.89
N GLU A 496 68.93 -111.10 9.09
CA GLU A 496 69.09 -110.99 7.63
C GLU A 496 67.89 -110.31 6.95
N GLY A 497 66.68 -110.46 7.50
CA GLY A 497 65.48 -109.73 7.07
C GLY A 497 65.53 -108.23 7.41
N GLN A 498 66.01 -107.87 8.60
CA GLN A 498 66.19 -106.46 8.99
C GLN A 498 67.28 -105.77 8.15
N LEU A 499 68.37 -106.47 7.83
CA LEU A 499 69.41 -105.92 6.96
C LEU A 499 68.87 -105.60 5.56
N ARG A 500 68.02 -106.48 5.01
CA ARG A 500 67.38 -106.29 3.70
C ARG A 500 66.44 -105.08 3.69
N LEU A 501 65.64 -104.88 4.74
CA LEU A 501 64.75 -103.72 4.90
C LEU A 501 65.50 -102.39 5.04
N VAL A 502 66.67 -102.39 5.69
CA VAL A 502 67.52 -101.20 5.78
C VAL A 502 68.16 -100.89 4.43
N GLN A 503 68.53 -101.91 3.67
CA GLN A 503 69.10 -101.77 2.33
C GLN A 503 68.07 -101.24 1.32
N GLU A 504 66.84 -101.75 1.35
CA GLU A 504 65.72 -101.23 0.55
C GLU A 504 65.35 -99.79 0.93
N ARG A 505 65.42 -99.42 2.22
CA ARG A 505 65.20 -98.03 2.66
C ARG A 505 66.31 -97.09 2.20
N LEU A 506 67.55 -97.56 2.16
CA LEU A 506 68.69 -96.77 1.70
C LEU A 506 68.61 -96.53 0.18
N GLU A 507 68.25 -97.56 -0.58
CA GLU A 507 68.03 -97.46 -2.03
C GLU A 507 66.83 -96.58 -2.36
N ALA A 508 65.72 -96.68 -1.63
CA ALA A 508 64.57 -95.79 -1.77
C ALA A 508 64.91 -94.32 -1.44
N GLY A 509 65.75 -94.08 -0.43
CA GLY A 509 66.23 -92.74 -0.09
C GLY A 509 67.15 -92.14 -1.16
N GLN A 510 67.98 -92.97 -1.81
CA GLN A 510 68.85 -92.52 -2.90
C GLN A 510 68.06 -92.18 -4.17
N VAL A 511 66.99 -92.91 -4.47
CA VAL A 511 66.08 -92.60 -5.59
C VAL A 511 65.30 -91.30 -5.32
N ALA A 512 64.75 -91.12 -4.12
CA ALA A 512 64.04 -89.90 -3.76
C ALA A 512 64.93 -88.64 -3.81
N LEU A 513 66.20 -88.76 -3.41
CA LEU A 513 67.16 -87.65 -3.47
C LEU A 513 67.53 -87.28 -4.92
N LEU A 514 67.59 -88.27 -5.83
CA LEU A 514 67.81 -88.03 -7.26
C LEU A 514 66.61 -87.34 -7.91
N ASP A 515 65.39 -87.77 -7.57
CA ASP A 515 64.16 -87.15 -8.06
C ASP A 515 64.01 -85.70 -7.56
N GLU A 516 64.36 -85.43 -6.30
CA GLU A 516 64.34 -84.07 -5.74
C GLU A 516 65.40 -83.15 -6.38
N LYS A 517 66.59 -83.70 -6.69
CA LYS A 517 67.65 -82.96 -7.39
C LYS A 517 67.25 -82.63 -8.83
N GLU A 518 66.53 -83.52 -9.51
CA GLU A 518 66.05 -83.30 -10.87
C GLU A 518 64.86 -82.33 -10.91
N ALA A 519 63.94 -82.42 -9.94
CA ALA A 519 62.86 -81.44 -9.75
C ALA A 519 63.41 -80.02 -9.48
N LYS A 520 64.48 -79.90 -8.68
CA LYS A 520 65.13 -78.61 -8.39
C LYS A 520 65.82 -78.02 -9.63
N LYS A 521 66.42 -78.86 -10.48
CA LYS A 521 66.96 -78.43 -11.78
C LYS A 521 65.88 -77.91 -12.72
N GLN A 522 64.73 -78.59 -12.78
CA GLN A 522 63.59 -78.16 -13.61
C GLN A 522 62.99 -76.83 -13.10
N LEU A 523 62.91 -76.64 -11.78
CA LEU A 523 62.46 -75.38 -11.16
C LEU A 523 63.40 -74.21 -11.42
N LEU A 524 64.72 -74.44 -11.36
CA LEU A 524 65.72 -73.41 -11.66
C LEU A 524 65.69 -73.02 -13.15
N ALA A 525 65.56 -73.99 -14.06
CA ALA A 525 65.40 -73.71 -15.49
C ALA A 525 64.10 -72.95 -15.80
N ALA A 526 63.00 -73.25 -15.09
CA ALA A 526 61.75 -72.51 -15.22
C ALA A 526 61.85 -71.07 -14.65
N LEU A 527 62.58 -70.86 -13.56
CA LEU A 527 62.83 -69.52 -13.01
C LEU A 527 63.70 -68.67 -13.95
N GLU A 528 64.76 -69.23 -14.54
CA GLU A 528 65.60 -68.51 -15.52
C GLU A 528 64.82 -68.12 -16.78
N GLY A 529 63.90 -68.97 -17.27
CA GLY A 529 63.00 -68.63 -18.37
C GLY A 529 61.99 -67.53 -18.03
N ASN A 530 61.50 -67.50 -16.77
CA ASN A 530 60.57 -66.49 -16.30
C ASN A 530 61.23 -65.12 -16.06
N VAL A 531 62.51 -65.09 -15.65
CA VAL A 531 63.26 -63.83 -15.50
C VAL A 531 63.47 -63.15 -16.85
N LEU A 532 63.83 -63.91 -17.89
CA LEU A 532 64.00 -63.38 -19.25
C LEU A 532 62.69 -62.85 -19.85
N THR A 533 61.55 -63.48 -19.56
CA THR A 533 60.23 -63.00 -20.01
C THR A 533 59.75 -61.77 -19.24
N VAL A 534 60.04 -61.67 -17.94
CA VAL A 534 59.72 -60.48 -17.14
C VAL A 534 60.58 -59.27 -17.54
N GLU A 535 61.84 -59.47 -17.88
CA GLU A 535 62.70 -58.38 -18.39
C GLU A 535 62.27 -57.91 -19.79
N GLN A 536 61.90 -58.83 -20.68
CA GLN A 536 61.32 -58.51 -21.99
C GLN A 536 60.02 -57.70 -21.86
N LEU A 537 59.10 -58.15 -20.98
CA LEU A 537 57.82 -57.46 -20.73
C LEU A 537 57.99 -56.11 -20.03
N ARG A 538 59.00 -55.94 -19.17
CA ARG A 538 59.33 -54.63 -18.55
C ARG A 538 59.85 -53.63 -19.58
N LYS A 539 60.71 -54.10 -20.50
CA LYS A 539 61.23 -53.26 -21.59
C LYS A 539 60.11 -52.84 -22.54
N GLU A 540 59.25 -53.78 -22.94
CA GLU A 540 58.08 -53.50 -23.79
C GLU A 540 57.05 -52.59 -23.09
N ASN A 541 56.78 -52.75 -21.78
CA ASN A 541 55.90 -51.84 -21.02
C ASN A 541 56.48 -50.43 -20.88
N SER A 542 57.80 -50.30 -20.71
CA SER A 542 58.44 -48.98 -20.62
C SER A 542 58.38 -48.23 -21.95
N GLU A 543 58.55 -48.92 -23.08
CA GLU A 543 58.41 -48.32 -24.42
C GLU A 543 56.95 -48.01 -24.77
N PHE A 544 55.99 -48.83 -24.34
CA PHE A 544 54.56 -48.55 -24.52
C PHE A 544 54.09 -47.37 -23.69
N ARG A 545 54.54 -47.23 -22.42
CA ARG A 545 54.17 -46.09 -21.57
C ARG A 545 54.71 -44.77 -22.06
N VAL A 546 55.94 -44.74 -22.60
CA VAL A 546 56.53 -43.53 -23.19
C VAL A 546 55.83 -43.15 -24.50
N ARG A 547 55.48 -44.13 -25.36
CA ARG A 547 54.75 -43.85 -26.61
C ARG A 547 53.26 -43.52 -26.40
N ALA A 548 52.63 -44.04 -25.35
CA ALA A 548 51.24 -43.72 -24.98
C ALA A 548 51.13 -42.34 -24.33
N ALA A 549 51.98 -42.03 -23.35
CA ALA A 549 51.99 -40.72 -22.70
C ALA A 549 52.33 -39.57 -23.67
N GLN A 550 53.15 -39.83 -24.69
CA GLN A 550 53.50 -38.83 -25.69
C GLN A 550 52.41 -38.62 -26.76
N ARG A 551 51.63 -39.65 -27.10
CA ARG A 551 50.47 -39.50 -28.00
C ARG A 551 49.25 -38.91 -27.30
N GLU A 552 48.96 -39.30 -26.06
CA GLU A 552 47.86 -38.73 -25.28
C GLU A 552 48.09 -37.25 -24.99
N LEU A 553 49.33 -36.83 -24.69
CA LEU A 553 49.65 -35.42 -24.47
C LEU A 553 49.59 -34.59 -25.77
N GLU A 554 49.98 -35.15 -26.92
CA GLU A 554 49.93 -34.45 -28.21
C GLU A 554 48.51 -34.41 -28.82
N GLU A 555 47.69 -35.46 -28.65
CA GLU A 555 46.27 -35.46 -29.06
C GLU A 555 45.40 -34.60 -28.13
N GLU A 556 45.57 -34.68 -26.80
CA GLU A 556 44.83 -33.81 -25.89
C GLU A 556 45.20 -32.35 -26.06
N GLN A 557 46.48 -32.01 -26.31
CA GLN A 557 46.89 -30.62 -26.58
C GLN A 557 46.39 -30.12 -27.93
N ALA A 558 46.38 -30.95 -28.99
CA ALA A 558 45.86 -30.54 -30.28
C ALA A 558 44.32 -30.37 -30.28
N GLU A 559 43.60 -31.23 -29.55
CA GLU A 559 42.14 -31.21 -29.47
C GLU A 559 41.64 -30.12 -28.51
N THR A 560 42.34 -29.87 -27.40
CA THR A 560 42.03 -28.72 -26.51
C THR A 560 42.35 -27.38 -27.15
N VAL A 561 43.43 -27.26 -27.94
CA VAL A 561 43.74 -26.02 -28.68
C VAL A 561 42.70 -25.76 -29.77
N LYS A 562 42.31 -26.77 -30.55
CA LYS A 562 41.19 -26.65 -31.52
C LYS A 562 39.86 -26.33 -30.83
N GLY A 563 39.57 -26.97 -29.70
CA GLY A 563 38.39 -26.70 -28.89
C GLY A 563 38.36 -25.26 -28.38
N LEU A 564 39.48 -24.75 -27.84
CA LEU A 564 39.62 -23.39 -27.35
C LEU A 564 39.55 -22.33 -28.47
N GLU A 565 40.09 -22.62 -29.65
CA GLU A 565 39.98 -21.71 -30.81
C GLU A 565 38.55 -21.66 -31.34
N THR A 566 37.85 -22.80 -31.37
CA THR A 566 36.43 -22.88 -31.74
C THR A 566 35.57 -22.13 -30.72
N LEU A 567 35.81 -22.36 -29.42
CA LEU A 567 35.10 -21.67 -28.34
C LEU A 567 35.38 -20.16 -28.32
N ARG A 568 36.62 -19.73 -28.62
CA ARG A 568 36.95 -18.30 -28.78
C ARG A 568 36.24 -17.68 -29.98
N SER A 569 36.17 -18.39 -31.10
CA SER A 569 35.45 -17.96 -32.29
C SER A 569 33.95 -17.81 -32.01
N GLU A 570 33.35 -18.78 -31.34
CA GLU A 570 31.95 -18.73 -30.91
C GLU A 570 31.69 -17.63 -29.88
N HIS A 571 32.56 -17.48 -28.87
CA HIS A 571 32.46 -16.39 -27.90
C HIS A 571 32.62 -15.02 -28.57
N HIS A 572 33.45 -14.89 -29.61
CA HIS A 572 33.58 -13.66 -30.38
C HIS A 572 32.30 -13.36 -31.18
N LYS A 573 31.71 -14.36 -31.84
CA LYS A 573 30.42 -14.24 -32.54
C LYS A 573 29.27 -13.92 -31.59
N LEU A 574 29.24 -14.56 -30.42
CA LEU A 574 28.24 -14.31 -29.38
C LEU A 574 28.38 -12.90 -28.81
N ARG A 575 29.61 -12.41 -28.62
CA ARG A 575 29.89 -11.05 -28.19
C ARG A 575 29.47 -10.02 -29.24
N GLN A 576 29.72 -10.27 -30.53
CA GLN A 576 29.25 -9.42 -31.62
C GLN A 576 27.72 -9.41 -31.72
N SER A 577 27.06 -10.57 -31.55
CA SER A 577 25.61 -10.67 -31.50
C SER A 577 25.03 -9.94 -30.28
N HIS A 578 25.66 -10.08 -29.12
CA HIS A 578 25.27 -9.38 -27.91
C HIS A 578 25.42 -7.87 -28.06
N GLU A 579 26.52 -7.39 -28.66
CA GLU A 579 26.71 -5.97 -28.95
C GLU A 579 25.62 -5.48 -29.90
N ALA A 580 25.35 -6.19 -31.00
CA ALA A 580 24.29 -5.85 -31.95
C ALA A 580 22.89 -5.79 -31.31
N ILE A 581 22.55 -6.78 -30.46
CA ILE A 581 21.31 -6.81 -29.69
C ILE A 581 21.25 -5.62 -28.73
N ASN A 582 22.36 -5.28 -28.07
CA ASN A 582 22.45 -4.15 -27.15
C ASN A 582 22.26 -2.81 -27.88
N THR A 583 22.79 -2.66 -29.09
CA THR A 583 22.55 -1.46 -29.92
C THR A 583 21.09 -1.32 -30.32
N VAL A 584 20.45 -2.43 -30.75
CA VAL A 584 19.01 -2.45 -31.07
C VAL A 584 18.16 -2.17 -29.83
N TYR A 585 18.51 -2.77 -28.69
CA TYR A 585 17.84 -2.55 -27.42
C TYR A 585 17.95 -1.08 -26.97
N LYS A 586 19.14 -0.47 -27.03
CA LYS A 586 19.34 0.95 -26.73
C LYS A 586 18.53 1.86 -27.66
N ALA A 587 18.44 1.53 -28.95
CA ALA A 587 17.62 2.29 -29.90
C ALA A 587 16.11 2.13 -29.59
N LEU A 588 15.66 0.93 -29.23
CA LEU A 588 14.28 0.65 -28.86
C LEU A 588 13.89 1.37 -27.56
N VAL A 589 14.74 1.30 -26.54
CA VAL A 589 14.55 1.99 -25.25
C VAL A 589 14.55 3.50 -25.46
N SER A 590 15.43 4.04 -26.32
CA SER A 590 15.41 5.48 -26.62
C SER A 590 14.11 5.88 -27.31
N ARG A 591 13.64 5.10 -28.30
CA ARG A 591 12.38 5.35 -29.01
C ARG A 591 11.16 5.23 -28.09
N GLU A 592 11.11 4.23 -27.22
CA GLU A 592 10.04 4.10 -26.23
C GLU A 592 10.12 5.21 -25.18
N LYS A 593 11.32 5.61 -24.75
CA LYS A 593 11.52 6.75 -23.85
C LYS A 593 10.93 8.04 -24.42
N TYR A 594 11.21 8.36 -25.69
CA TYR A 594 10.60 9.50 -26.38
C TYR A 594 9.07 9.41 -26.45
N LYS A 595 8.51 8.22 -26.68
CA LYS A 595 7.05 8.02 -26.66
C LYS A 595 6.46 8.22 -25.26
N THR A 596 7.07 7.65 -24.22
CA THR A 596 6.62 7.85 -22.84
C THR A 596 6.74 9.31 -22.41
N GLU A 597 7.78 10.03 -22.82
CA GLU A 597 7.92 11.47 -22.56
C GLU A 597 6.84 12.28 -23.31
N ALA A 598 6.54 11.94 -24.56
CA ALA A 598 5.44 12.55 -25.31
C ALA A 598 4.07 12.29 -24.66
N PHE A 599 3.78 11.05 -24.26
CA PHE A 599 2.56 10.70 -23.52
C PHE A 599 2.50 11.40 -22.15
N GLN A 600 3.61 11.46 -21.40
CA GLN A 600 3.67 12.20 -20.14
C GLN A 600 3.40 13.68 -20.33
N ASN A 601 3.93 14.29 -21.40
CA ASN A 601 3.64 15.69 -21.72
C ASN A 601 2.16 15.90 -22.07
N GLN A 602 1.55 14.96 -22.81
CA GLN A 602 0.13 15.02 -23.13
C GLN A 602 -0.77 14.82 -21.91
N VAL A 603 -0.43 13.87 -21.03
CA VAL A 603 -1.12 13.69 -19.73
C VAL A 603 -0.98 14.94 -18.87
N ARG A 604 0.19 15.58 -18.84
CA ARG A 604 0.41 16.83 -18.11
C ARG A 604 -0.44 17.98 -18.67
N LEU A 605 -0.60 18.06 -19.99
CA LEU A 605 -1.46 19.04 -20.64
C LEU A 605 -2.93 18.84 -20.24
N LEU A 606 -3.43 17.60 -20.32
CA LEU A 606 -4.78 17.24 -19.92
C LEU A 606 -5.02 17.46 -18.41
N GLN A 607 -4.02 17.21 -17.57
CA GLN A 607 -4.08 17.52 -16.13
C GLN A 607 -4.20 19.02 -15.87
N ASN A 608 -3.48 19.85 -16.63
CA ASN A 608 -3.58 21.30 -16.52
C ASN A 608 -4.97 21.78 -16.97
N GLU A 609 -5.49 21.28 -18.10
CA GLU A 609 -6.83 21.61 -18.59
C GLU A 609 -7.93 21.18 -17.60
N ASN A 610 -7.83 19.98 -17.03
CA ASN A 610 -8.73 19.53 -15.97
C ASN A 610 -8.63 20.40 -14.70
N GLY A 611 -7.43 20.87 -14.36
CA GLY A 611 -7.21 21.82 -13.27
C GLY A 611 -7.90 23.16 -13.52
N GLU A 612 -7.80 23.69 -14.73
CA GLU A 612 -8.48 24.93 -15.13
C GLU A 612 -10.01 24.78 -15.15
N LEU A 613 -10.52 23.68 -15.68
CA LEU A 613 -11.97 23.38 -15.69
C LEU A 613 -12.50 23.22 -14.26
N SER A 614 -11.78 22.52 -13.39
CA SER A 614 -12.15 22.38 -11.98
C SER A 614 -12.18 23.72 -11.25
N ALA A 615 -11.20 24.60 -11.53
CA ALA A 615 -11.17 25.95 -10.97
C ALA A 615 -12.35 26.81 -11.46
N LYS A 616 -12.73 26.69 -12.74
CA LYS A 616 -13.93 27.35 -13.31
C LYS A 616 -15.22 26.84 -12.66
N LEU A 617 -15.38 25.53 -12.52
CA LEU A 617 -16.53 24.93 -11.82
C LEU A 617 -16.62 25.40 -10.37
N GLU A 618 -15.52 25.39 -9.62
CA GLU A 618 -15.51 25.91 -8.26
C GLU A 618 -15.79 27.43 -8.22
N GLY A 619 -15.43 28.17 -9.29
CA GLY A 619 -15.84 29.55 -9.54
C GLY A 619 -17.37 29.68 -9.58
N PHE A 620 -17.99 29.01 -10.55
CA PHE A 620 -19.44 29.01 -10.76
C PHE A 620 -20.22 28.59 -9.52
N TRP A 621 -19.79 27.54 -8.82
CA TRP A 621 -20.44 27.12 -7.57
C TRP A 621 -20.47 28.21 -6.51
N LYS A 622 -19.41 29.01 -6.36
CA LYS A 622 -19.43 30.10 -5.37
C LYS A 622 -20.26 31.29 -5.83
N ASP A 623 -20.34 31.55 -7.12
CA ASP A 623 -21.21 32.60 -7.64
C ASP A 623 -22.68 32.21 -7.47
N LEU A 624 -23.03 30.94 -7.73
CA LEU A 624 -24.37 30.40 -7.46
C LEU A 624 -24.74 30.49 -5.97
N VAL A 625 -23.79 30.21 -5.07
CA VAL A 625 -24.00 30.36 -3.61
C VAL A 625 -24.20 31.82 -3.21
N LYS A 626 -23.50 32.77 -3.82
CA LYS A 626 -23.72 34.21 -3.55
C LYS A 626 -25.08 34.66 -4.06
N GLU A 627 -25.47 34.28 -5.27
CA GLU A 627 -26.80 34.60 -5.81
C GLU A 627 -27.89 34.06 -4.89
N ARG A 628 -27.75 32.81 -4.45
CA ARG A 628 -28.65 32.21 -3.44
C ARG A 628 -28.71 33.07 -2.16
N GLN A 629 -27.57 33.47 -1.61
CA GLN A 629 -27.52 34.32 -0.41
C GLN A 629 -28.16 35.69 -0.62
N VAL A 630 -28.01 36.30 -1.80
CA VAL A 630 -28.67 37.58 -2.14
C VAL A 630 -30.18 37.40 -2.22
N VAL A 631 -30.66 36.33 -2.87
CA VAL A 631 -32.09 36.01 -2.94
C VAL A 631 -32.65 35.73 -1.55
N ASP A 632 -31.94 34.97 -0.71
CA ASP A 632 -32.37 34.68 0.66
C ASP A 632 -32.43 35.98 1.51
N ALA A 633 -31.44 36.87 1.36
CA ALA A 633 -31.42 38.17 2.04
C ALA A 633 -32.57 39.08 1.58
N GLN A 634 -32.83 39.17 0.27
CA GLN A 634 -33.96 39.91 -0.28
C GLN A 634 -35.30 39.32 0.19
N THR A 635 -35.40 38.00 0.28
CA THR A 635 -36.60 37.31 0.78
C THR A 635 -36.84 37.64 2.25
N LEU A 636 -35.77 37.67 3.06
CA LEU A 636 -35.84 38.06 4.47
C LEU A 636 -36.25 39.53 4.63
N GLU A 637 -35.66 40.43 3.84
CA GLU A 637 -35.97 41.86 3.84
C GLU A 637 -37.43 42.10 3.41
N MET A 638 -37.90 41.39 2.38
CA MET A 638 -39.30 41.43 1.93
C MET A 638 -40.26 40.87 3.00
N ALA A 639 -39.88 39.80 3.71
CA ALA A 639 -40.65 39.27 4.82
C ALA A 639 -40.73 40.25 6.00
N GLU A 640 -39.62 40.92 6.32
CA GLU A 640 -39.58 41.96 7.35
C GLU A 640 -40.44 43.17 6.94
N LEU A 641 -40.31 43.64 5.70
CA LEU A 641 -41.12 44.76 5.18
C LEU A 641 -42.61 44.40 5.21
N ASN A 642 -42.97 43.19 4.78
CA ASN A 642 -44.34 42.68 4.88
C ASN A 642 -44.83 42.66 6.34
N SER A 643 -44.01 42.22 7.28
CA SER A 643 -44.39 42.21 8.71
C SER A 643 -44.62 43.62 9.29
N ARG A 644 -43.87 44.62 8.82
CA ARG A 644 -43.98 46.02 9.26
C ARG A 644 -45.16 46.75 8.59
N VAL A 645 -45.36 46.55 7.29
CA VAL A 645 -46.41 47.22 6.50
C VAL A 645 -47.80 46.60 6.75
N LEU A 646 -47.84 45.31 7.10
CA LEU A 646 -49.07 44.55 7.32
C LEU A 646 -49.15 44.05 8.76
N SER A 647 -48.94 44.92 9.75
CA SER A 647 -49.16 44.52 11.13
C SER A 647 -50.59 43.97 11.27
N PRO A 648 -50.78 42.75 11.84
CA PRO A 648 -52.10 42.13 11.97
C PRO A 648 -53.10 43.04 12.70
N ASP A 649 -52.60 43.91 13.59
CA ASP A 649 -53.37 44.87 14.35
C ASP A 649 -53.89 46.01 13.48
N ALA A 650 -53.06 46.57 12.58
CA ALA A 650 -53.49 47.58 11.63
C ALA A 650 -54.52 47.02 10.64
N ILE A 651 -54.34 45.79 10.14
CA ILE A 651 -55.31 45.14 9.25
C ILE A 651 -56.64 44.92 9.97
N ARG A 652 -56.59 44.44 11.21
CA ARG A 652 -57.80 44.23 12.04
C ARG A 652 -58.53 45.54 12.32
N LEU A 653 -57.79 46.62 12.60
CA LEU A 653 -58.38 47.95 12.79
C LEU A 653 -59.04 48.45 11.51
N LEU A 654 -58.35 48.35 10.37
CA LEU A 654 -58.87 48.76 9.06
C LEU A 654 -60.12 47.96 8.66
N ARG A 655 -60.15 46.65 8.93
CA ARG A 655 -61.33 45.82 8.70
C ARG A 655 -62.50 46.25 9.57
N LYS A 656 -62.26 46.54 10.86
CA LYS A 656 -63.29 47.04 11.77
C LYS A 656 -63.85 48.39 11.32
N THR A 657 -63.00 49.30 10.85
CA THR A 657 -63.45 50.59 10.29
C THR A 657 -64.23 50.42 9.00
N GLN A 658 -63.83 49.46 8.15
CA GLN A 658 -64.55 49.13 6.92
C GLN A 658 -65.93 48.54 7.22
N GLU A 659 -66.03 47.59 8.14
CA GLU A 659 -67.31 47.01 8.58
C GLU A 659 -68.24 48.09 9.17
N SER A 660 -67.70 49.01 9.96
CA SER A 660 -68.44 50.15 10.50
C SER A 660 -68.92 51.10 9.40
N LEU A 661 -68.11 51.35 8.38
CA LEU A 661 -68.49 52.18 7.23
C LEU A 661 -69.57 51.50 6.40
N ASP A 662 -69.42 50.21 6.10
CA ASP A 662 -70.41 49.39 5.38
C ASP A 662 -71.77 49.45 6.08
N GLN A 663 -71.80 49.25 7.41
CA GLN A 663 -73.03 49.36 8.21
C GLN A 663 -73.66 50.76 8.11
N THR A 664 -72.84 51.81 8.16
CA THR A 664 -73.33 53.20 8.07
C THR A 664 -73.91 53.49 6.68
N VAL A 665 -73.24 53.06 5.61
CA VAL A 665 -73.72 53.23 4.24
C VAL A 665 -75.01 52.45 4.01
N THR A 666 -75.10 51.21 4.51
CA THR A 666 -76.34 50.42 4.43
C THR A 666 -77.50 51.11 5.14
N ALA A 667 -77.30 51.62 6.37
CA ALA A 667 -78.33 52.35 7.09
C ALA A 667 -78.79 53.62 6.35
N LEU A 668 -77.86 54.35 5.71
CA LEU A 668 -78.21 55.52 4.89
C LEU A 668 -78.98 55.14 3.63
N MET A 669 -78.62 54.03 2.97
CA MET A 669 -79.35 53.52 1.82
C MET A 669 -80.79 53.10 2.19
N GLU A 670 -80.97 52.42 3.32
CA GLU A 670 -82.29 52.03 3.82
C GLU A 670 -83.16 53.25 4.12
N ALA A 671 -82.59 54.26 4.78
CA ALA A 671 -83.29 55.51 5.05
C ALA A 671 -83.67 56.26 3.76
N GLU A 672 -82.78 56.31 2.77
CA GLU A 672 -83.06 56.98 1.50
C GLU A 672 -84.15 56.24 0.72
N HIS A 673 -84.10 54.90 0.66
CA HIS A 673 -85.13 54.10 0.00
C HIS A 673 -86.50 54.23 0.68
N ALA A 674 -86.55 54.32 2.01
CA ALA A 674 -87.79 54.60 2.73
C ALA A 674 -88.40 55.95 2.35
N SER A 675 -87.56 56.94 2.04
CA SER A 675 -88.00 58.29 1.63
C SER A 675 -88.35 58.43 0.15
N GLU A 676 -87.96 57.48 -0.69
CA GLU A 676 -88.12 57.53 -2.16
C GLU A 676 -89.58 57.72 -2.58
N SER A 677 -90.50 57.02 -1.91
CA SER A 677 -91.95 57.13 -2.15
C SER A 677 -92.51 58.56 -2.03
N SER A 678 -91.88 59.40 -1.21
CA SER A 678 -92.28 60.81 -1.03
C SER A 678 -91.91 61.70 -2.21
N PHE A 679 -91.00 61.23 -3.08
CA PHE A 679 -90.52 61.94 -4.26
C PHE A 679 -90.96 61.30 -5.57
N THR A 680 -91.78 60.25 -5.52
CA THR A 680 -92.30 59.57 -6.72
C THR A 680 -93.69 60.06 -7.11
N CYS A 681 -93.86 60.35 -8.39
CA CYS A 681 -95.15 60.62 -8.99
C CYS A 681 -96.01 59.35 -9.00
N LEU A 682 -97.21 59.43 -8.45
CA LEU A 682 -98.10 58.28 -8.32
C LEU A 682 -98.62 57.75 -9.67
N GLN A 683 -98.56 58.56 -10.73
CA GLN A 683 -99.00 58.15 -12.07
C GLN A 683 -97.96 57.33 -12.83
N CYS A 684 -96.70 57.77 -12.83
CA CYS A 684 -95.63 57.09 -13.57
C CYS A 684 -94.72 56.24 -12.67
N VAL A 685 -94.86 56.36 -11.35
CA VAL A 685 -94.04 55.68 -10.34
C VAL A 685 -92.54 55.98 -10.52
N GLN A 686 -92.23 57.16 -11.05
CA GLN A 686 -90.87 57.69 -11.20
C GLN A 686 -90.72 58.93 -10.34
N LEU A 687 -89.47 59.33 -10.06
CA LEU A 687 -89.19 60.58 -9.38
C LEU A 687 -89.81 61.78 -10.11
N PHE A 688 -90.28 62.77 -9.36
CA PHE A 688 -90.93 63.95 -9.94
C PHE A 688 -90.01 64.69 -10.92
N VAL A 689 -90.53 64.94 -12.12
CA VAL A 689 -89.95 65.83 -13.12
C VAL A 689 -90.94 66.96 -13.34
N ASP A 690 -90.55 68.18 -12.97
CA ASP A 690 -91.40 69.36 -12.93
C ASP A 690 -92.74 69.08 -12.19
N PRO A 691 -92.71 68.82 -10.87
CA PRO A 691 -93.91 68.49 -10.11
C PRO A 691 -94.91 69.63 -10.13
N VAL A 692 -96.17 69.27 -10.27
CA VAL A 692 -97.32 70.17 -10.32
C VAL A 692 -98.39 69.64 -9.36
N THR A 693 -98.83 70.49 -8.45
CA THR A 693 -99.79 70.13 -7.39
C THR A 693 -101.18 70.65 -7.74
N LEU A 694 -102.19 69.81 -7.51
CA LEU A 694 -103.60 70.13 -7.72
C LEU A 694 -104.22 70.72 -6.46
N ALA A 695 -104.94 71.83 -6.58
CA ALA A 695 -105.79 72.36 -5.51
C ALA A 695 -107.26 72.04 -5.79
N PRO A 696 -108.07 71.71 -4.76
CA PRO A 696 -107.75 71.72 -3.32
C PRO A 696 -107.20 70.40 -2.76
N CYS A 697 -107.07 69.32 -3.56
CA CYS A 697 -106.77 67.99 -3.03
C CYS A 697 -105.29 67.77 -2.61
N GLY A 698 -104.35 68.59 -3.08
CA GLY A 698 -102.93 68.53 -2.72
C GLY A 698 -102.12 67.42 -3.41
N HIS A 699 -102.74 66.61 -4.26
CA HIS A 699 -102.03 65.57 -5.00
C HIS A 699 -101.10 66.17 -6.06
N THR A 700 -99.91 65.58 -6.19
CA THR A 700 -98.84 66.11 -7.05
C THR A 700 -98.48 65.10 -8.12
N TYR A 701 -98.29 65.59 -9.35
CA TYR A 701 -97.94 64.81 -10.54
C TYR A 701 -96.79 65.48 -11.28
N CYS A 702 -96.05 64.74 -12.11
CA CYS A 702 -95.15 65.38 -13.09
C CYS A 702 -95.99 66.20 -14.09
N ALA A 703 -95.48 67.33 -14.58
CA ALA A 703 -96.18 68.12 -15.61
C ALA A 703 -96.62 67.28 -16.82
N ALA A 704 -95.74 66.39 -17.29
CA ALA A 704 -96.05 65.47 -18.40
C ALA A 704 -97.08 64.37 -18.05
N CYS A 705 -97.19 63.98 -16.78
CA CYS A 705 -98.22 63.05 -16.33
C CYS A 705 -99.57 63.75 -16.18
N LEU A 706 -99.56 64.99 -15.71
CA LEU A 706 -100.75 65.80 -15.56
C LEU A 706 -101.41 66.12 -16.92
N ALA A 707 -100.60 66.42 -17.94
CA ALA A 707 -101.07 66.66 -19.31
C ALA A 707 -101.77 65.44 -19.94
N LYS A 708 -101.60 64.23 -19.38
CA LYS A 708 -102.34 63.02 -19.80
C LYS A 708 -103.68 62.87 -19.09
N CYS A 709 -103.89 63.59 -17.99
CA CYS A 709 -105.09 63.51 -17.16
C CYS A 709 -106.12 64.60 -17.51
N GLY A 710 -105.76 65.60 -18.31
CA GLY A 710 -106.62 66.69 -18.76
C GLY A 710 -105.82 67.83 -19.38
N ASP A 711 -106.52 68.90 -19.76
CA ASP A 711 -105.89 70.11 -20.31
C ASP A 711 -105.39 71.01 -19.18
N VAL A 712 -104.10 71.33 -19.18
CA VAL A 712 -103.45 72.17 -18.14
C VAL A 712 -103.96 73.61 -18.21
N ASP A 713 -104.38 74.07 -19.39
CA ASP A 713 -104.92 75.43 -19.58
C ASP A 713 -106.37 75.55 -19.05
N VAL A 714 -107.05 74.42 -18.85
CA VAL A 714 -108.41 74.35 -18.27
C VAL A 714 -108.44 73.38 -17.09
N PRO A 715 -108.03 73.84 -15.87
CA PRO A 715 -107.90 73.01 -14.67
C PRO A 715 -109.11 72.11 -14.37
N SER A 716 -110.33 72.59 -14.62
CA SER A 716 -111.57 71.84 -14.38
C SER A 716 -111.71 70.56 -15.21
N THR A 717 -110.94 70.39 -16.30
CA THR A 717 -110.91 69.15 -17.09
C THR A 717 -110.01 68.07 -16.49
N ILE A 718 -109.16 68.42 -15.52
CA ILE A 718 -108.23 67.50 -14.87
C ILE A 718 -108.93 66.81 -13.70
N SER A 719 -109.09 65.49 -13.83
CA SER A 719 -109.56 64.64 -12.73
C SER A 719 -108.38 64.03 -11.98
N CYS A 720 -108.32 64.26 -10.67
CA CYS A 720 -107.29 63.67 -9.82
C CYS A 720 -107.54 62.18 -9.62
N GLN A 721 -106.63 61.33 -10.12
CA GLN A 721 -106.76 59.87 -10.01
C GLN A 721 -106.50 59.32 -8.61
N MET A 722 -105.97 60.14 -7.69
CA MET A 722 -105.67 59.75 -6.31
C MET A 722 -106.77 60.12 -5.32
N CYS A 723 -107.73 60.96 -5.71
CA CYS A 723 -108.89 61.24 -4.87
C CYS A 723 -109.83 60.02 -4.88
N GLU A 724 -110.28 59.60 -3.71
CA GLU A 724 -111.34 58.59 -3.60
C GLU A 724 -112.60 59.07 -4.36
N ALA A 725 -113.26 58.15 -5.07
CA ALA A 725 -114.31 58.47 -6.05
C ALA A 725 -115.49 59.30 -5.49
N GLU A 726 -115.69 59.32 -4.17
CA GLU A 726 -116.74 60.09 -3.49
C GLU A 726 -116.33 61.53 -3.13
N ASN A 727 -115.05 61.91 -3.32
CA ASN A 727 -114.49 63.22 -2.96
C ASN A 727 -113.76 63.91 -4.13
N VAL A 728 -114.07 63.54 -5.38
CA VAL A 728 -113.49 64.20 -6.57
C VAL A 728 -114.03 65.62 -6.66
N ARG A 729 -113.30 66.57 -6.07
CA ARG A 729 -113.51 68.00 -6.30
C ARG A 729 -112.92 68.36 -7.67
N GLU A 730 -113.63 69.21 -8.40
CA GLU A 730 -113.08 69.81 -9.62
C GLU A 730 -111.77 70.52 -9.26
N THR A 731 -110.73 70.31 -10.07
CA THR A 731 -109.43 70.95 -9.84
C THR A 731 -109.60 72.45 -10.09
N GLU A 732 -109.52 73.24 -9.03
CA GLU A 732 -109.74 74.69 -9.08
C GLU A 732 -108.55 75.40 -9.74
N CYS A 733 -107.33 74.97 -9.37
CA CYS A 733 -106.12 75.47 -9.96
C CYS A 733 -104.98 74.44 -9.89
N VAL A 734 -104.00 74.68 -10.74
CA VAL A 734 -102.81 73.86 -10.94
C VAL A 734 -101.62 74.77 -10.69
N PHE A 735 -100.71 74.39 -9.80
CA PHE A 735 -99.53 75.21 -9.52
C PHE A 735 -98.23 74.39 -9.58
N PRO A 736 -97.17 74.90 -10.24
CA PRO A 736 -95.84 74.30 -10.20
C PRO A 736 -95.29 74.25 -8.77
N ASN A 737 -94.85 73.08 -8.33
CA ASN A 737 -94.29 72.88 -7.00
C ASN A 737 -92.76 72.93 -7.03
N HIS A 738 -92.21 74.14 -7.17
CA HIS A 738 -90.76 74.34 -7.25
C HIS A 738 -90.01 73.85 -6.00
N ALA A 739 -90.65 73.85 -4.82
CA ALA A 739 -90.07 73.33 -3.59
C ALA A 739 -89.88 71.80 -3.66
N LEU A 740 -90.91 71.07 -4.14
CA LEU A 740 -90.80 69.63 -4.34
C LEU A 740 -89.82 69.28 -5.47
N ALA A 741 -89.73 70.13 -6.50
CA ALA A 741 -88.73 69.99 -7.56
C ALA A 741 -87.31 70.05 -7.01
N ASP A 742 -87.00 71.06 -6.18
CA ASP A 742 -85.69 71.22 -5.53
C ASP A 742 -85.39 70.06 -4.57
N LEU A 743 -86.37 69.64 -3.75
CA LEU A 743 -86.20 68.50 -2.85
C LEU A 743 -85.95 67.19 -3.62
N THR A 744 -86.65 66.98 -4.74
CA THR A 744 -86.46 65.82 -5.62
C THR A 744 -85.08 65.86 -6.27
N ALA A 745 -84.59 67.02 -6.72
CA ALA A 745 -83.24 67.17 -7.25
C ALA A 745 -82.17 66.86 -6.19
N ARG A 746 -82.35 67.32 -4.95
CA ARG A 746 -81.46 66.99 -3.83
C ARG A 746 -81.51 65.51 -3.46
N PHE A 747 -82.69 64.88 -3.54
CA PHE A 747 -82.84 63.43 -3.38
C PHE A 747 -82.01 62.67 -4.43
N VAL A 748 -82.13 63.02 -5.71
CA VAL A 748 -81.33 62.42 -6.80
C VAL A 748 -79.83 62.58 -6.55
N PHE A 749 -79.38 63.77 -6.15
CA PHE A 749 -77.97 64.02 -5.85
C PHE A 749 -77.46 63.16 -4.67
N ARG A 750 -78.27 63.02 -3.61
CA ARG A 750 -77.94 62.15 -2.47
C ARG A 750 -77.88 60.68 -2.88
N GLN A 751 -78.81 60.22 -3.72
CA GLN A 751 -78.82 58.85 -4.26
C GLN A 751 -77.55 58.54 -5.07
N GLN A 752 -77.10 59.46 -5.93
CA GLN A 752 -75.85 59.33 -6.69
C GLN A 752 -74.60 59.30 -5.78
N SER A 753 -74.60 60.13 -4.73
CA SER A 753 -73.51 60.16 -3.74
C SER A 753 -73.44 58.85 -2.95
N LEU A 754 -74.59 58.30 -2.54
CA LEU A 754 -74.68 57.00 -1.87
C LEU A 754 -74.23 55.86 -2.77
N ALA A 755 -74.63 55.85 -4.05
CA ALA A 755 -74.16 54.84 -5.00
C ALA A 755 -72.63 54.83 -5.14
N SER A 756 -72.01 56.02 -5.16
CA SER A 756 -70.55 56.17 -5.21
C SER A 756 -69.87 55.64 -3.94
N LEU A 757 -70.44 55.93 -2.77
CA LEU A 757 -69.96 55.40 -1.48
C LEU A 757 -70.09 53.88 -1.40
N THR A 758 -71.20 53.32 -1.88
CA THR A 758 -71.41 51.87 -1.94
C THR A 758 -70.40 51.18 -2.84
N SER A 759 -70.09 51.77 -4.00
CA SER A 759 -69.04 51.27 -4.91
C SER A 759 -67.65 51.28 -4.25
N MET A 760 -67.32 52.35 -3.53
CA MET A 760 -66.08 52.44 -2.75
C MET A 760 -66.00 51.34 -1.68
N CYS A 761 -67.09 51.14 -0.92
CA CYS A 761 -67.19 50.09 0.10
C CYS A 761 -66.97 48.68 -0.49
N LEU A 762 -67.57 48.40 -1.65
CA LEU A 762 -67.38 47.13 -2.38
C LEU A 762 -65.92 46.93 -2.84
N SER A 763 -65.29 47.99 -3.32
CA SER A 763 -63.89 47.95 -3.76
C SER A 763 -62.93 47.70 -2.59
N LEU A 764 -63.16 48.34 -1.44
CA LEU A 764 -62.41 48.07 -0.22
C LEU A 764 -62.58 46.61 0.22
N ARG A 765 -63.82 46.10 0.22
CA ARG A 765 -64.13 44.71 0.58
C ARG A 765 -63.40 43.70 -0.30
N ASN A 766 -63.43 43.89 -1.61
CA ASN A 766 -62.73 43.03 -2.57
C ASN A 766 -61.20 43.13 -2.42
N GLY A 767 -60.69 44.32 -2.12
CA GLY A 767 -59.27 44.56 -1.84
C GLY A 767 -58.77 43.76 -0.65
N PHE A 768 -59.54 43.67 0.43
CA PHE A 768 -59.18 42.85 1.59
C PHE A 768 -59.33 41.34 1.34
N ALA A 769 -60.36 40.91 0.61
CA ALA A 769 -60.59 39.50 0.28
C ALA A 769 -59.47 38.90 -0.60
N ASN A 770 -59.00 39.64 -1.60
CA ASN A 770 -57.94 39.17 -2.50
C ASN A 770 -56.57 39.04 -1.81
N ARG A 771 -56.29 39.84 -0.78
CA ARG A 771 -55.05 39.77 0.00
C ARG A 771 -54.98 38.58 0.95
N THR A 772 -56.14 38.13 1.47
CA THR A 772 -56.21 36.91 2.29
C THR A 772 -55.97 35.64 1.48
N SER A 773 -56.39 35.60 0.21
CA SER A 773 -56.23 34.43 -0.66
C SER A 773 -54.79 34.22 -1.14
N THR A 774 -54.02 35.30 -1.31
CA THR A 774 -52.62 35.25 -1.78
C THR A 774 -51.64 34.82 -0.69
N SER A 775 -51.95 35.05 0.59
CA SER A 775 -51.07 34.65 1.70
C SER A 775 -51.13 33.15 2.05
N GLN A 776 -52.09 32.38 1.49
CA GLN A 776 -52.19 30.93 1.74
C GLN A 776 -51.55 30.05 0.64
N LEU A 777 -51.08 30.65 -0.46
CA LEU A 777 -50.54 29.93 -1.62
C LEU A 777 -49.01 30.06 -1.73
N ARG A 778 -48.27 29.59 -0.72
CA ARG A 778 -46.94 28.93 -0.85
C ARG A 778 -46.34 28.68 0.53
N PRO A 779 -46.25 27.41 0.99
CA PRO A 779 -45.17 27.07 1.89
C PRO A 779 -43.84 27.13 1.10
N PRO A 780 -42.76 27.69 1.67
CA PRO A 780 -41.43 27.57 1.07
C PRO A 780 -41.03 26.10 1.09
N GLN A 781 -40.69 25.56 -0.09
CA GLN A 781 -40.00 24.27 -0.25
C GLN A 781 -38.50 24.48 -0.16
#